data_AF-A0A8X6YBF2-F1
#
_entry.id   AF-A0A8X6YBF2-F1
#
_cell.length_a   1.000
_cell.length_b   1.000
_cell.length_c   1.000
_cell.angle_alpha   90.00
_cell.angle_beta   90.00
_cell.angle_gamma   90.00
#
_symmetry.space_group_name_H-M   'P 1'
#
loop_
_entity.id
_entity.type
_entity.pdbx_description
1 polymer ?
#
loop_
_entity_poly.entity_id
_entity_poly.type
_entity_poly.pdbx_seq_one_letter_code
_entity_poly.pdbx_strand_id
1 'polypeptide(L)'
;MCHYMLPGDIIRLNVGGTRDPKLFNIILNFMRTKDVDLSTVDISTLRHEAEFYGISPLVKRLILCEDLNHSSCGDVLFHGYLPPAAVPPNDHLVSKNADKKEPPVSRTDNAGSFAIPSTSGNNSNSETRPGLVFRIMPDHSHQRTASVSLSRTPEVWPTSSLSRSSSDIRNIGRRHSRASSLDMRHSRNSSADLNKTFKIDFGSFFNMHGAYSWTDPLRVRIVKGHHNWIAIAYAHFVCCYRLRDSAGWQLAFTSPYIEPVVDRIALNAKVIVSNPVENSTKMLAISYNTQVRLWGISEDGTKTDIGTFHFTVSVDHLFFIGSQLVALSHTGKVGVWHAMTQHWQIQDVIPISSFDTAGSFLLLGCNNGSIYYIDMQKFPLRMKDNDLLVTELYHDPSNDVITAISVYLTPKTSLCGNWIEIAYGTSSGTVRVIVQHPETVGHGPQLFQTFTVHRSPVTKVVLSEKFLISVCSEYNHARTWSVTRFRGMISTQPGSTPLASFKVISLEEMEPNISYNAGNDSGPYGEQDDEQVFIQKVVPETDQLYVRYASTGKRICIIKSVDNTSITAFCVHECEGSNRMGSRPRRYIFTGHSNGAIQMWDLTTALDLASKGELSSNLTGGPSPLEMIRLLDQCDLTNSHCSTPCISPLIGNTGSSTRLKASNVAFLCHQAKSLSEKETSEVKQEEKV
;
A
#
# COMPACT_ATOMS: atom_id res chain seq x y z
N MET A 1 49.36 -8.51 48.44
CA MET A 1 48.57 -8.76 49.66
C MET A 1 47.58 -9.86 49.32
N CYS A 2 47.89 -11.09 49.71
CA CYS A 2 47.02 -12.23 49.51
C CYS A 2 45.76 -12.07 50.38
N HIS A 3 44.59 -12.08 49.76
CA HIS A 3 43.35 -12.39 50.47
C HIS A 3 42.62 -13.50 49.72
N TYR A 4 42.55 -14.63 50.41
CA TYR A 4 41.78 -15.82 50.06
C TYR A 4 40.32 -15.45 49.78
N MET A 5 39.85 -15.73 48.56
CA MET A 5 38.43 -15.88 48.27
C MET A 5 38.08 -17.36 48.41
N LEU A 6 37.12 -17.64 49.28
CA LEU A 6 36.66 -18.97 49.66
C LEU A 6 35.98 -19.71 48.48
N PRO A 7 36.04 -21.05 48.44
CA PRO A 7 35.28 -21.85 47.49
C PRO A 7 33.82 -21.93 47.97
N GLY A 8 32.95 -21.06 47.46
CA GLY A 8 31.58 -20.99 47.97
C GLY A 8 30.56 -20.20 47.15
N ASP A 9 30.97 -19.38 46.19
CA ASP A 9 30.02 -18.70 45.30
C ASP A 9 29.62 -19.63 44.14
N ILE A 10 28.92 -20.71 44.51
CA ILE A 10 28.07 -21.45 43.58
C ILE A 10 27.01 -20.45 43.12
N ILE A 11 27.16 -20.00 41.87
CA ILE A 11 26.08 -19.40 41.09
C ILE A 11 24.87 -20.30 41.30
N ARG A 12 23.87 -19.85 42.07
CA ARG A 12 22.57 -20.51 42.15
C ARG A 12 21.89 -20.33 40.79
N LEU A 13 22.31 -21.15 39.83
CA LEU A 13 21.53 -21.44 38.65
C LEU A 13 20.27 -22.12 39.16
N ASN A 14 19.14 -21.44 38.99
CA ASN A 14 17.83 -21.97 39.29
C ASN A 14 17.55 -23.09 38.26
N VAL A 15 18.12 -24.28 38.48
CA VAL A 15 17.86 -25.47 37.69
C VAL A 15 16.55 -26.07 38.18
N GLY A 16 15.45 -25.38 37.86
CA GLY A 16 14.11 -25.96 37.81
C GLY A 16 13.85 -26.36 36.37
N GLY A 17 13.63 -27.65 36.14
CA GLY A 17 13.68 -28.31 34.83
C GLY A 17 12.75 -27.76 33.73
N THR A 18 13.01 -28.24 32.51
CA THR A 18 12.39 -27.93 31.19
C THR A 18 13.11 -26.89 30.29
N ARG A 19 14.45 -26.85 30.26
CA ARG A 19 15.19 -26.04 29.26
C ARG A 19 16.27 -26.84 28.54
N ASP A 20 16.57 -26.46 27.30
CA ASP A 20 17.42 -27.21 26.37
C ASP A 20 18.90 -27.23 26.82
N PRO A 21 19.46 -28.41 27.20
CA PRO A 21 20.84 -28.55 27.60
C PRO A 21 21.85 -28.13 26.51
N LYS A 22 21.47 -28.21 25.23
CA LYS A 22 22.35 -27.86 24.10
C LYS A 22 22.60 -26.37 24.02
N LEU A 23 21.55 -25.55 24.16
CA LEU A 23 21.66 -24.09 24.18
C LEU A 23 22.46 -23.62 25.41
N PHE A 24 22.23 -24.25 26.56
CA PHE A 24 22.97 -23.93 27.77
C PHE A 24 24.48 -24.23 27.62
N ASN A 25 24.86 -25.33 26.95
CA ASN A 25 26.25 -25.65 26.68
C ASN A 25 26.95 -24.55 25.85
N ILE A 26 26.25 -23.99 24.87
CA ILE A 26 26.77 -22.88 24.03
C ILE A 26 26.97 -21.63 24.87
N ILE A 27 26.02 -21.30 25.74
CA ILE A 27 26.12 -20.17 26.67
C ILE A 27 27.29 -20.36 27.64
N LEU A 28 27.46 -21.56 28.20
CA LEU A 28 28.61 -21.90 29.05
C LEU A 28 29.94 -21.75 28.31
N ASN A 29 30.01 -22.21 27.06
CA ASN A 29 31.21 -22.08 26.23
C ASN A 29 31.53 -20.60 26.01
N PHE A 30 30.54 -19.78 25.65
CA PHE A 30 30.71 -18.33 25.54
C PHE A 30 31.19 -17.69 26.84
N MET A 31 30.67 -18.11 28.00
CA MET A 31 31.15 -17.57 29.29
C MET A 31 32.63 -17.88 29.52
N ARG A 32 33.10 -19.05 29.08
CA ARG A 32 34.49 -19.53 29.22
C ARG A 32 35.46 -18.93 28.20
N THR A 33 35.11 -18.94 26.92
CA THR A 33 36.02 -18.62 25.80
C THR A 33 35.76 -17.26 25.16
N LYS A 34 34.57 -16.67 25.41
CA LYS A 34 34.04 -15.49 24.69
C LYS A 34 33.76 -15.71 23.20
N ASP A 35 33.80 -16.97 22.76
CA ASP A 35 33.45 -17.40 21.41
C ASP A 35 32.11 -18.13 21.38
N VAL A 36 31.41 -18.02 20.26
CA VAL A 36 30.11 -18.65 20.01
C VAL A 36 30.16 -19.31 18.65
N ASP A 37 29.80 -20.60 18.62
CA ASP A 37 29.55 -21.32 17.39
C ASP A 37 28.05 -21.23 17.05
N LEU A 38 27.74 -20.66 15.88
CA LEU A 38 26.38 -20.45 15.38
C LEU A 38 25.99 -21.45 14.28
N SER A 39 26.85 -22.42 13.95
CA SER A 39 26.67 -23.29 12.78
C SER A 39 25.44 -24.21 12.83
N THR A 40 24.90 -24.50 14.02
CA THR A 40 23.86 -25.53 14.21
C THR A 40 22.65 -25.05 15.03
N VAL A 41 22.57 -23.76 15.33
CA VAL A 41 21.58 -23.24 16.30
C VAL A 41 20.83 -22.03 15.77
N ASP A 42 19.52 -22.01 16.02
CA ASP A 42 18.67 -20.85 15.77
C ASP A 42 19.07 -19.68 16.69
N ILE A 43 19.47 -18.56 16.08
CA ILE A 43 20.00 -17.37 16.74
C ILE A 43 18.95 -16.77 17.70
N SER A 44 17.67 -16.77 17.30
CA SER A 44 16.57 -16.25 18.11
C SER A 44 16.37 -17.08 19.38
N THR A 45 16.37 -18.41 19.27
CA THR A 45 16.23 -19.29 20.43
C THR A 45 17.41 -19.14 21.40
N LEU A 46 18.65 -19.07 20.88
CA LEU A 46 19.84 -18.82 21.69
C LEU A 46 19.82 -17.44 22.36
N ARG A 47 19.27 -16.41 21.70
CA ARG A 47 19.12 -15.05 22.25
C ARG A 47 18.20 -15.05 23.46
N HIS A 48 17.00 -15.64 23.35
CA HIS A 48 16.05 -15.71 24.47
C HIS A 48 16.64 -16.50 25.65
N GLU A 49 17.41 -17.56 25.37
CA GLU A 49 18.12 -18.30 26.42
C GLU A 49 19.22 -17.45 27.09
N ALA A 50 20.00 -16.70 26.30
CA ALA A 50 21.02 -15.79 26.80
C ALA A 50 20.42 -14.62 27.62
N GLU A 51 19.24 -14.12 27.23
CA GLU A 51 18.48 -13.12 27.99
C GLU A 51 18.01 -13.69 29.33
N PHE A 52 17.48 -14.91 29.32
CA PHE A 52 17.05 -15.60 30.53
C PHE A 52 18.19 -15.76 31.55
N TYR A 53 19.38 -16.13 31.09
CA TYR A 53 20.58 -16.21 31.95
C TYR A 53 21.25 -14.85 32.23
N GLY A 54 20.71 -13.74 31.71
CA GLY A 54 21.21 -12.39 31.96
C GLY A 54 22.58 -12.09 31.32
N ILE A 55 22.96 -12.82 30.25
CA ILE A 55 24.27 -12.66 29.60
C ILE A 55 24.23 -11.52 28.57
N SER A 56 24.14 -10.27 29.04
CA SER A 56 23.95 -9.10 28.17
C SER A 56 24.94 -8.95 27.00
N PRO A 57 26.25 -9.27 27.13
CA PRO A 57 27.18 -9.20 26.00
C PRO A 57 26.85 -10.19 24.88
N LEU A 58 26.35 -11.38 25.22
CA LEU A 58 25.93 -12.38 24.24
C LEU A 58 24.65 -11.93 23.54
N VAL A 59 23.67 -11.47 24.32
CA VAL A 59 22.40 -10.94 23.79
C VAL A 59 22.65 -9.83 22.77
N LYS A 60 23.49 -8.84 23.10
CA LYS A 60 23.82 -7.74 22.16
C LYS A 60 24.48 -8.23 20.87
N ARG A 61 25.36 -9.24 20.95
CA ARG A 61 26.00 -9.84 19.76
C ARG A 61 25.00 -10.62 18.92
N LEU A 62 24.12 -11.40 19.55
CA LEU A 62 23.10 -12.18 18.86
C LEU A 62 22.04 -11.28 18.20
N ILE A 63 21.65 -10.18 18.84
CA ILE A 63 20.79 -9.14 18.23
C ILE A 63 21.45 -8.60 16.95
N LEU A 64 22.74 -8.25 17.00
CA LEU A 64 23.45 -7.78 15.80
C LEU A 64 23.53 -8.85 14.71
N CYS A 65 23.74 -10.12 15.06
CA CYS A 65 23.76 -11.22 14.09
C CYS A 65 22.37 -11.47 13.46
N GLU A 66 21.30 -11.29 14.24
CA GLU A 66 19.92 -11.37 13.77
C GLU A 66 19.60 -10.18 12.85
N ASP A 67 20.01 -8.97 13.22
CA ASP A 67 19.86 -7.76 12.42
C ASP A 67 20.69 -7.80 11.12
N LEU A 68 21.84 -8.48 11.11
CA LEU A 68 22.68 -8.67 9.91
C LEU A 68 22.03 -9.59 8.88
N ASN A 69 21.21 -10.55 9.35
CA ASN A 69 20.50 -11.50 8.49
C ASN A 69 19.09 -11.02 8.12
N HIS A 70 18.59 -9.95 8.75
CA HIS A 70 17.30 -9.35 8.48
C HIS A 70 17.44 -7.96 7.88
N SER A 71 17.16 -7.84 6.58
CA SER A 71 16.99 -6.55 5.93
C SER A 71 15.87 -5.75 6.60
N SER A 72 16.16 -4.52 7.03
CA SER A 72 15.19 -3.65 7.71
C SER A 72 13.95 -3.33 6.87
N CYS A 73 14.06 -3.45 5.55
CA CYS A 73 13.01 -3.17 4.57
C CYS A 73 12.47 -4.42 3.83
N GLY A 74 12.84 -5.63 4.30
CA GLY A 74 12.47 -6.89 3.67
C GLY A 74 13.39 -7.32 2.53
N ASP A 75 12.94 -8.26 1.70
CA ASP A 75 13.77 -8.97 0.70
C ASP A 75 13.67 -8.36 -0.71
N VAL A 76 13.18 -7.13 -0.83
CA VAL A 76 12.95 -6.44 -2.10
C VAL A 76 13.83 -5.21 -2.20
N LEU A 77 14.37 -4.95 -3.39
CA LEU A 77 15.11 -3.72 -3.65
C LEU A 77 14.18 -2.49 -3.53
N PHE A 78 14.52 -1.63 -2.59
CA PHE A 78 13.91 -0.32 -2.42
C PHE A 78 14.35 0.61 -3.55
N HIS A 79 13.39 1.16 -4.29
CA HIS A 79 13.65 1.97 -5.48
C HIS A 79 13.51 3.48 -5.22
N GLY A 80 12.60 3.90 -4.35
CA GLY A 80 12.33 5.31 -4.16
C GLY A 80 11.34 5.65 -3.07
N TYR A 81 11.41 6.92 -2.65
CA TYR A 81 10.55 7.53 -1.64
C TYR A 81 9.97 8.81 -2.21
N LEU A 82 8.64 8.95 -2.20
CA LEU A 82 7.95 10.20 -2.49
C LEU A 82 7.45 10.78 -1.15
N PRO A 83 7.88 11.99 -0.78
CA PRO A 83 7.46 12.60 0.47
C PRO A 83 5.95 12.91 0.47
N PRO A 84 5.34 13.08 1.66
CA PRO A 84 3.95 13.47 1.77
C PRO A 84 3.66 14.76 0.98
N ALA A 85 2.59 14.75 0.20
CA ALA A 85 2.16 15.92 -0.55
C ALA A 85 1.63 17.01 0.41
N ALA A 86 1.85 18.27 0.05
CA ALA A 86 1.29 19.40 0.79
C ALA A 86 -0.23 19.43 0.63
N VAL A 87 -0.96 19.51 1.76
CA VAL A 87 -2.42 19.61 1.75
C VAL A 87 -2.81 20.96 1.13
N PRO A 88 -3.67 20.98 0.09
CA PRO A 88 -4.17 22.22 -0.48
C PRO A 88 -4.94 23.07 0.55
N PRO A 89 -4.87 24.40 0.50
CA PRO A 89 -5.64 25.27 1.38
C PRO A 89 -7.15 25.07 1.19
N ASN A 90 -7.91 25.14 2.29
CA ASN A 90 -9.37 25.09 2.28
C ASN A 90 -9.94 26.52 2.30
N ASP A 91 -10.22 27.08 1.13
CA ASP A 91 -10.70 28.46 0.97
C ASP A 91 -12.06 28.73 1.65
N HIS A 92 -12.85 27.69 1.95
CA HIS A 92 -14.18 27.85 2.58
C HIS A 92 -14.14 28.19 4.08
N LEU A 93 -12.99 28.03 4.75
CA LEU A 93 -12.84 28.36 6.17
C LEU A 93 -12.37 29.80 6.40
N VAL A 94 -11.81 30.45 5.37
CA VAL A 94 -11.29 31.82 5.48
C VAL A 94 -12.40 32.87 5.34
N SER A 95 -13.51 32.55 4.65
CA SER A 95 -14.59 33.53 4.38
C SER A 95 -15.67 33.69 5.47
N LYS A 96 -15.63 32.93 6.58
CA LYS A 96 -16.64 33.05 7.65
C LYS A 96 -16.26 33.95 8.83
N ASN A 97 -15.05 34.51 8.86
CA ASN A 97 -14.58 35.39 9.94
C ASN A 97 -14.40 36.86 9.55
N ALA A 98 -14.87 37.27 8.37
CA ALA A 98 -14.74 38.64 7.88
C ALA A 98 -16.10 39.30 7.60
N ASP A 99 -17.09 39.16 8.50
CA ASP A 99 -18.30 39.99 8.46
C ASP A 99 -18.93 40.16 9.85
N LYS A 100 -18.22 40.89 10.71
CA LYS A 100 -18.82 41.68 11.81
C LYS A 100 -18.01 42.96 12.01
N LYS A 101 -18.26 43.95 11.16
CA LYS A 101 -17.90 45.35 11.44
C LYS A 101 -19.20 46.13 11.65
N GLU A 102 -19.46 46.50 12.90
CA GLU A 102 -20.49 47.47 13.28
C GLU A 102 -20.21 48.85 12.63
N PRO A 103 -21.26 49.67 12.39
CA PRO A 103 -21.12 50.94 11.69
C PRO A 103 -20.60 52.05 12.63
N PRO A 104 -19.85 53.06 12.14
CA PRO A 104 -19.34 54.12 12.98
C PRO A 104 -20.42 55.20 13.21
N VAL A 105 -20.66 55.54 14.48
CA VAL A 105 -21.47 56.70 14.89
C VAL A 105 -20.57 57.94 14.95
N SER A 106 -21.03 59.00 14.27
CA SER A 106 -20.46 60.33 14.19
C SER A 106 -20.31 61.04 15.54
N ARG A 107 -19.15 61.65 15.78
CA ARG A 107 -19.00 62.80 16.69
C ARG A 107 -18.08 63.85 16.06
N THR A 108 -18.65 65.03 15.86
CA THR A 108 -18.02 66.32 15.58
C THR A 108 -17.39 66.88 16.86
N ASP A 109 -16.17 67.42 16.78
CA ASP A 109 -15.88 68.86 16.95
C ASP A 109 -14.41 69.18 17.27
N ASN A 110 -13.92 70.15 16.48
CA ASN A 110 -12.98 71.25 16.77
C ASN A 110 -11.49 71.08 17.15
N ALA A 111 -10.69 71.65 16.23
CA ALA A 111 -9.71 72.73 16.39
C ALA A 111 -8.24 72.42 16.76
N GLY A 112 -7.33 72.90 15.90
CA GLY A 112 -5.93 73.20 16.26
C GLY A 112 -4.88 72.96 15.17
N SER A 113 -4.62 73.98 14.36
CA SER A 113 -3.39 74.32 13.60
C SER A 113 -2.07 73.65 14.06
N PHE A 114 -1.10 73.25 13.23
CA PHE A 114 -0.25 74.09 12.36
C PHE A 114 0.57 73.28 11.31
N ALA A 115 0.61 73.83 10.09
CA ALA A 115 1.72 73.98 9.11
C ALA A 115 2.71 72.85 8.72
N ILE A 116 2.63 72.51 7.42
CA ILE A 116 3.61 71.98 6.42
C ILE A 116 4.56 73.17 6.03
N PRO A 117 5.80 73.06 5.44
CA PRO A 117 6.22 72.26 4.27
C PRO A 117 7.66 71.68 4.35
N SER A 118 8.21 70.86 3.43
CA SER A 118 8.18 70.94 1.96
C SER A 118 8.72 69.68 1.27
N THR A 119 8.16 69.46 0.10
CA THR A 119 8.52 68.57 -1.02
C THR A 119 9.71 69.10 -1.86
N SER A 120 10.47 68.17 -2.43
CA SER A 120 11.17 68.26 -3.74
C SER A 120 11.77 66.87 -4.03
N GLY A 121 11.55 66.15 -5.13
CA GLY A 121 11.11 66.51 -6.48
C GLY A 121 12.30 66.43 -7.46
N ASN A 122 12.44 65.31 -8.19
CA ASN A 122 12.96 65.19 -9.57
C ASN A 122 13.10 63.70 -9.94
N ASN A 123 12.31 63.08 -10.83
CA ASN A 123 12.13 63.19 -12.28
C ASN A 123 13.28 62.65 -13.18
N SER A 124 12.91 61.61 -13.93
CA SER A 124 13.14 61.35 -15.37
C SER A 124 14.23 60.39 -15.87
N ASN A 125 13.73 59.41 -16.66
CA ASN A 125 14.27 58.77 -17.88
C ASN A 125 15.51 57.85 -17.78
N SER A 126 15.64 56.72 -18.49
CA SER A 126 14.80 55.92 -19.40
C SER A 126 15.61 54.66 -19.78
N GLU A 127 14.92 53.53 -19.96
CA GLU A 127 15.21 52.42 -20.91
C GLU A 127 16.62 51.81 -21.03
N THR A 128 16.72 50.49 -20.79
CA THR A 128 16.96 49.46 -21.85
C THR A 128 17.04 48.03 -21.28
N ARG A 129 16.41 47.10 -22.01
CA ARG A 129 16.28 45.62 -21.83
C ARG A 129 17.45 44.92 -22.59
N PRO A 130 17.47 43.58 -22.86
CA PRO A 130 17.30 42.33 -22.07
C PRO A 130 18.55 41.40 -22.15
N GLY A 131 18.55 40.26 -21.42
CA GLY A 131 18.94 38.96 -22.02
C GLY A 131 19.88 37.99 -21.28
N LEU A 132 19.33 36.80 -20.97
CA LEU A 132 19.89 35.42 -21.12
C LEU A 132 21.11 34.88 -20.32
N VAL A 133 20.80 33.97 -19.38
CA VAL A 133 21.22 32.54 -19.20
C VAL A 133 22.68 32.11 -19.50
N PHE A 134 23.34 31.36 -18.58
CA PHE A 134 24.02 30.06 -18.85
C PHE A 134 24.50 29.30 -17.57
N ARG A 135 24.41 27.96 -17.60
CA ARG A 135 24.99 26.94 -16.69
C ARG A 135 26.39 26.52 -17.15
N ILE A 136 27.24 25.96 -16.27
CA ILE A 136 28.32 24.98 -16.63
C ILE A 136 28.55 23.93 -15.49
N MET A 137 28.85 22.69 -15.88
CA MET A 137 29.47 21.55 -15.13
C MET A 137 30.58 20.93 -16.06
N PRO A 138 31.36 19.90 -15.68
CA PRO A 138 32.78 19.88 -15.26
C PRO A 138 33.76 19.28 -16.32
N ASP A 139 35.09 19.16 -16.06
CA ASP A 139 35.88 17.90 -15.99
C ASP A 139 37.45 17.99 -16.08
N HIS A 140 38.10 17.02 -15.40
CA HIS A 140 39.47 16.40 -15.35
C HIS A 140 40.83 16.89 -15.98
N SER A 141 41.89 16.81 -15.13
CA SER A 141 43.16 16.01 -15.23
C SER A 141 44.60 16.64 -15.33
N HIS A 142 45.50 16.06 -14.50
CA HIS A 142 46.96 15.78 -14.64
C HIS A 142 48.11 16.62 -13.98
N GLN A 143 48.94 15.88 -13.20
CA GLN A 143 50.43 15.88 -13.02
C GLN A 143 51.17 16.51 -11.78
N ARG A 144 51.76 15.58 -10.98
CA ARG A 144 53.16 15.41 -10.47
C ARG A 144 53.86 16.32 -9.40
N THR A 145 54.53 15.60 -8.46
CA THR A 145 55.83 15.81 -7.73
C THR A 145 55.98 16.60 -6.39
N ALA A 146 56.18 15.83 -5.29
CA ALA A 146 57.33 15.72 -4.33
C ALA A 146 57.92 16.86 -3.43
N SER A 147 58.46 16.40 -2.27
CA SER A 147 59.35 16.99 -1.21
C SER A 147 58.65 17.72 -0.04
N VAL A 148 58.73 17.37 1.27
CA VAL A 148 59.74 16.95 2.28
C VAL A 148 60.11 18.10 3.28
N SER A 149 59.72 17.87 4.56
CA SER A 149 60.25 18.30 5.88
C SER A 149 60.40 19.82 6.22
N LEU A 150 60.33 20.31 7.48
CA LEU A 150 60.86 19.79 8.75
C LEU A 150 60.34 20.59 10.00
N SER A 151 60.24 19.90 11.15
CA SER A 151 60.38 20.36 12.56
C SER A 151 59.24 21.20 13.18
N ARG A 152 58.88 21.13 14.48
CA ARG A 152 59.46 20.52 15.69
C ARG A 152 58.36 20.47 16.79
N THR A 153 58.25 19.38 17.54
CA THR A 153 57.67 19.30 18.91
C THR A 153 58.67 19.93 19.93
N PRO A 154 58.39 20.16 21.25
CA PRO A 154 57.52 19.35 22.11
C PRO A 154 56.77 20.04 23.30
N GLU A 155 55.81 19.27 23.83
CA GLU A 155 55.51 18.96 25.25
C GLU A 155 55.19 20.00 26.36
N VAL A 156 54.11 19.62 27.09
CA VAL A 156 53.93 19.53 28.57
C VAL A 156 53.33 20.72 29.35
N TRP A 157 52.39 20.35 30.22
CA TRP A 157 51.52 21.12 31.11
C TRP A 157 52.27 21.89 32.23
N PRO A 158 51.63 22.81 32.99
CA PRO A 158 50.87 22.39 34.18
C PRO A 158 49.64 23.26 34.57
N THR A 159 49.01 22.76 35.63
CA THR A 159 47.79 23.07 36.39
C THR A 159 47.74 24.37 37.23
N SER A 160 46.50 24.74 37.61
CA SER A 160 46.04 25.50 38.81
C SER A 160 46.25 27.03 38.77
N SER A 161 45.40 27.92 39.31
CA SER A 161 44.51 27.89 40.49
C SER A 161 43.64 29.19 40.56
N LEU A 162 42.46 29.10 41.19
CA LEU A 162 41.73 30.08 42.06
C LEU A 162 41.44 31.52 41.52
N SER A 163 40.38 32.26 41.85
CA SER A 163 39.35 32.22 42.91
C SER A 163 38.33 33.38 42.72
N ARG A 164 37.19 33.26 43.41
CA ARG A 164 36.33 34.29 44.10
C ARG A 164 34.84 34.07 43.76
N SER A 165 33.87 33.74 44.62
CA SER A 165 33.57 33.85 46.07
C SER A 165 32.40 34.82 46.32
N SER A 166 31.29 34.29 46.86
CA SER A 166 30.39 34.89 47.89
C SER A 166 29.22 33.90 48.13
N SER A 167 28.68 33.59 49.30
CA SER A 167 28.99 33.77 50.73
C SER A 167 27.86 33.03 51.49
N ASP A 168 28.20 32.45 52.65
CA ASP A 168 27.43 31.51 53.50
C ASP A 168 26.14 32.02 54.19
N ILE A 169 25.31 31.08 54.72
CA ILE A 169 24.91 30.94 56.16
C ILE A 169 24.08 29.63 56.43
N ARG A 170 24.70 28.67 57.15
CA ARG A 170 24.32 27.88 58.38
C ARG A 170 22.82 27.73 58.79
N ASN A 171 22.25 26.66 59.41
CA ASN A 171 22.67 25.39 60.07
C ASN A 171 21.42 24.56 60.54
N ILE A 172 21.65 23.31 61.01
CA ILE A 172 20.78 22.35 61.78
C ILE A 172 19.85 21.45 60.92
N GLY A 173 19.84 20.11 60.94
CA GLY A 173 20.46 19.06 61.76
C GLY A 173 19.44 17.95 62.11
N ARG A 174 19.39 16.81 61.39
CA ARG A 174 18.84 15.51 61.85
C ARG A 174 19.33 14.35 60.98
N ARG A 175 19.50 13.18 61.61
CA ARG A 175 20.34 12.03 61.24
C ARG A 175 19.48 10.79 60.90
N HIS A 176 20.01 9.90 60.03
CA HIS A 176 19.65 8.47 59.78
C HIS A 176 18.37 8.22 58.93
N SER A 177 18.24 7.30 57.94
CA SER A 177 18.97 6.10 57.52
C SER A 177 18.67 5.71 56.05
N ARG A 178 19.66 5.11 55.37
CA ARG A 178 19.65 4.07 54.31
C ARG A 178 18.34 3.71 53.56
N ALA A 179 18.31 3.94 52.25
CA ALA A 179 18.08 2.92 51.20
C ALA A 179 18.31 3.54 49.80
N SER A 180 19.15 2.89 49.00
CA SER A 180 19.49 3.25 47.62
C SER A 180 18.54 2.59 46.62
N SER A 181 17.90 3.37 45.75
CA SER A 181 17.35 2.88 44.48
C SER A 181 17.91 3.74 43.35
N LEU A 182 18.86 3.19 42.60
CA LEU A 182 19.36 3.75 41.35
C LEU A 182 18.28 3.54 40.28
N ASP A 183 17.56 4.60 39.94
CA ASP A 183 16.66 4.62 38.78
C ASP A 183 17.43 5.20 37.58
N MET A 184 18.00 4.30 36.77
CA MET A 184 18.68 4.63 35.52
C MET A 184 17.62 4.82 34.43
N ARG A 185 17.09 6.04 34.31
CA ARG A 185 16.23 6.42 33.18
C ARG A 185 17.08 6.64 31.93
N HIS A 186 16.99 5.68 31.00
CA HIS A 186 17.46 5.84 29.62
C HIS A 186 16.65 6.93 28.89
N SER A 187 17.37 7.82 28.21
CA SER A 187 16.83 8.85 27.33
C SER A 187 15.99 8.25 26.21
N ARG A 188 14.68 8.48 26.24
CA ARG A 188 13.80 8.29 25.09
C ARG A 188 13.88 9.51 24.18
N ASN A 189 14.15 9.23 22.91
CA ASN A 189 14.05 10.07 21.71
C ASN A 189 13.21 11.35 21.84
N SER A 190 13.87 12.49 21.71
CA SER A 190 13.27 13.83 21.58
C SER A 190 12.65 14.12 20.20
N SER A 191 12.15 13.12 19.48
CA SER A 191 11.50 13.30 18.16
C SER A 191 9.97 13.13 18.18
N ALA A 192 9.39 12.66 19.28
CA ALA A 192 7.93 12.47 19.42
C ALA A 192 7.18 13.75 19.82
N ASP A 193 7.87 14.76 20.38
CA ASP A 193 7.21 15.95 20.94
C ASP A 193 7.01 17.08 19.90
N LEU A 194 7.80 17.10 18.81
CA LEU A 194 7.59 18.08 17.73
C LEU A 194 6.34 17.77 16.89
N ASN A 195 5.98 16.49 16.71
CA ASN A 195 4.74 16.10 16.02
C ASN A 195 3.48 16.26 16.88
N LYS A 196 3.61 16.28 18.21
CA LYS A 196 2.47 16.53 19.12
C LYS A 196 2.05 18.00 19.12
N THR A 197 3.02 18.90 19.00
CA THR A 197 2.74 20.35 19.04
C THR A 197 1.97 20.80 17.79
N PHE A 198 2.27 20.23 16.60
CA PHE A 198 1.49 20.49 15.38
C PHE A 198 0.10 19.82 15.35
N LYS A 199 -0.07 18.65 16.00
CA LYS A 199 -1.37 17.95 16.05
C LYS A 199 -2.39 18.61 16.97
N ILE A 200 -1.95 19.27 18.04
CA ILE A 200 -2.83 19.89 19.03
C ILE A 200 -3.46 21.17 18.47
N ASP A 201 -2.73 21.93 17.65
CA ASP A 201 -3.25 23.18 17.08
C ASP A 201 -4.31 22.95 15.98
N PHE A 202 -4.27 21.83 15.25
CA PHE A 202 -5.29 21.55 14.22
C PHE A 202 -6.55 20.87 14.76
N GLY A 203 -6.44 20.15 15.88
CA GLY A 203 -7.56 19.40 16.49
C GLY A 203 -8.59 20.29 17.20
N SER A 204 -8.23 21.52 17.61
CA SER A 204 -9.13 22.39 18.37
C SER A 204 -10.14 23.17 17.51
N PHE A 205 -9.89 23.33 16.20
CA PHE A 205 -10.71 24.20 15.34
C PHE A 205 -11.91 23.52 14.65
N PHE A 206 -12.03 22.19 14.69
CA PHE A 206 -13.03 21.44 13.89
C PHE A 206 -14.08 20.66 14.70
N ASN A 207 -14.06 20.74 16.04
CA ASN A 207 -14.83 19.84 16.90
C ASN A 207 -16.31 20.23 17.11
N MET A 208 -17.00 20.80 16.11
CA MET A 208 -18.36 21.32 16.29
C MET A 208 -19.45 20.79 15.35
N HIS A 209 -19.23 19.69 14.60
CA HIS A 209 -20.33 19.02 13.88
C HIS A 209 -20.17 17.48 13.84
N GLY A 210 -21.09 16.81 14.55
CA GLY A 210 -21.47 15.38 14.58
C GLY A 210 -20.64 14.29 13.88
N ALA A 211 -20.31 13.24 14.64
CA ALA A 211 -20.25 11.81 14.29
C ALA A 211 -19.66 11.33 12.93
N TYR A 212 -18.86 12.12 12.23
CA TYR A 212 -18.01 11.62 11.15
C TYR A 212 -16.69 11.11 11.73
N SER A 213 -16.39 9.84 11.44
CA SER A 213 -15.08 9.24 11.73
C SER A 213 -13.98 10.18 11.23
N TRP A 214 -13.11 10.65 12.13
CA TRP A 214 -11.98 11.50 11.76
C TRP A 214 -11.10 10.75 10.76
N THR A 215 -11.12 11.16 9.49
CA THR A 215 -10.21 10.62 8.48
C THR A 215 -8.97 11.49 8.43
N ASP A 216 -7.80 10.87 8.60
CA ASP A 216 -6.52 11.58 8.48
C ASP A 216 -6.37 12.09 7.03
N PRO A 217 -6.32 13.41 6.80
CA PRO A 217 -6.28 13.98 5.46
C PRO A 217 -5.02 13.60 4.68
N LEU A 218 -3.93 13.22 5.37
CA LEU A 218 -2.69 12.79 4.75
C LEU A 218 -2.61 11.29 4.53
N ARG A 219 -3.52 10.49 5.09
CA ARG A 219 -3.50 9.04 4.87
C ARG A 219 -3.76 8.71 3.40
N VAL A 220 -2.84 7.97 2.78
CA VAL A 220 -3.02 7.51 1.39
C VAL A 220 -4.12 6.45 1.37
N ARG A 221 -5.13 6.63 0.51
CA ARG A 221 -6.29 5.74 0.41
C ARG A 221 -6.27 4.89 -0.86
N ILE A 222 -5.82 5.46 -1.97
CA ILE A 222 -5.76 4.75 -3.24
C ILE A 222 -4.47 5.15 -3.97
N VAL A 223 -3.78 4.17 -4.55
CA VAL A 223 -2.70 4.38 -5.51
C VAL A 223 -3.11 3.71 -6.81
N LYS A 224 -3.00 4.41 -7.94
CA LYS A 224 -3.27 3.88 -9.28
C LYS A 224 -2.17 4.28 -10.25
N GLY A 225 -1.56 3.29 -10.90
CA GLY A 225 -0.62 3.51 -11.98
C GLY A 225 -1.28 3.42 -13.36
N HIS A 226 -0.72 4.13 -14.34
CA HIS A 226 -1.03 3.98 -15.75
C HIS A 226 0.15 4.47 -16.61
N HIS A 227 0.76 3.57 -17.40
CA HIS A 227 2.02 3.82 -18.11
C HIS A 227 3.09 4.41 -17.17
N ASN A 228 3.70 5.55 -17.50
CA ASN A 228 4.73 6.19 -16.69
C ASN A 228 4.16 7.21 -15.68
N TRP A 229 2.90 7.07 -15.29
CA TRP A 229 2.23 7.94 -14.33
C TRP A 229 1.63 7.15 -13.19
N ILE A 230 1.57 7.78 -12.01
CA ILE A 230 0.81 7.31 -10.86
C ILE A 230 -0.07 8.43 -10.35
N ALA A 231 -1.26 8.09 -9.89
CA ALA A 231 -2.19 8.96 -9.20
C ALA A 231 -2.44 8.44 -7.79
N ILE A 232 -2.42 9.34 -6.83
CA ILE A 232 -2.55 9.05 -5.40
C ILE A 232 -3.76 9.82 -4.89
N ALA A 233 -4.69 9.11 -4.29
CA ALA A 233 -5.84 9.69 -3.62
C ALA A 233 -5.64 9.71 -2.11
N TYR A 234 -5.74 10.91 -1.55
CA TYR A 234 -5.89 11.16 -0.13
C TYR A 234 -7.39 11.28 0.21
N ALA A 235 -7.74 11.70 1.43
CA ALA A 235 -9.14 11.92 1.79
C ALA A 235 -9.79 13.03 0.95
N HIS A 236 -9.13 14.19 0.87
CA HIS A 236 -9.72 15.43 0.34
C HIS A 236 -8.97 16.02 -0.87
N PHE A 237 -7.99 15.32 -1.42
CA PHE A 237 -7.26 15.78 -2.61
C PHE A 237 -6.56 14.61 -3.29
N VAL A 238 -6.13 14.83 -4.52
CA VAL A 238 -5.39 13.85 -5.32
C VAL A 238 -4.11 14.46 -5.87
N CYS A 239 -3.07 13.65 -6.01
CA CYS A 239 -1.80 14.03 -6.61
C CYS A 239 -1.45 13.09 -7.76
N CYS A 240 -0.86 13.62 -8.83
CA CYS A 240 -0.31 12.82 -9.92
C CYS A 240 1.20 13.02 -10.00
N TYR A 241 1.91 11.92 -10.11
CA TYR A 241 3.35 11.89 -10.35
C TYR A 241 3.62 11.22 -11.69
N ARG A 242 4.69 11.67 -12.34
CA ARG A 242 5.16 11.08 -13.60
C ARG A 242 6.62 10.72 -13.50
N LEU A 243 6.99 9.62 -14.13
CA LEU A 243 8.37 9.21 -14.32
C LEU A 243 8.96 9.95 -15.54
N ARG A 244 10.10 10.62 -15.33
CA ARG A 244 10.89 11.27 -16.39
C ARG A 244 12.27 10.62 -16.47
N ASP A 245 12.73 10.32 -17.67
CA ASP A 245 13.98 9.57 -17.94
C ASP A 245 15.20 10.08 -17.17
N SER A 246 15.37 11.41 -17.04
CA SER A 246 16.56 12.01 -16.42
C SER A 246 16.36 12.47 -14.98
N ALA A 247 15.12 12.57 -14.51
CA ALA A 247 14.80 13.23 -13.24
C ALA A 247 14.01 12.34 -12.26
N GLY A 248 13.70 11.11 -12.66
CA GLY A 248 12.91 10.19 -11.86
C GLY A 248 11.45 10.64 -11.75
N TRP A 249 10.82 10.27 -10.64
CA TRP A 249 9.44 10.62 -10.34
C TRP A 249 9.31 12.08 -9.93
N GLN A 250 8.42 12.81 -10.60
CA GLN A 250 8.13 14.21 -10.30
C GLN A 250 6.64 14.41 -10.08
N LEU A 251 6.29 15.24 -9.10
CA LEU A 251 4.93 15.75 -8.94
C LEU A 251 4.54 16.54 -10.18
N ALA A 252 3.48 16.14 -10.85
CA ALA A 252 2.95 16.78 -12.05
C ALA A 252 1.70 17.61 -11.75
N PHE A 253 0.87 17.19 -10.80
CA PHE A 253 -0.38 17.85 -10.48
C PHE A 253 -0.82 17.55 -9.04
N THR A 254 -1.43 18.54 -8.39
CA THR A 254 -2.15 18.41 -7.12
C THR A 254 -3.51 19.07 -7.31
N SER A 255 -4.59 18.35 -6.97
CA SER A 255 -5.93 18.91 -7.06
C SER A 255 -6.16 19.99 -6.00
N PRO A 256 -7.11 20.91 -6.22
CA PRO A 256 -7.69 21.70 -5.15
C PRO A 256 -8.27 20.81 -4.03
N TYR A 257 -8.55 21.42 -2.88
CA TYR A 257 -9.25 20.74 -1.79
C TYR A 257 -10.67 20.32 -2.24
N ILE A 258 -11.05 19.10 -1.91
CA ILE A 258 -12.33 18.47 -2.21
C ILE A 258 -12.99 18.15 -0.88
N GLU A 259 -14.12 18.79 -0.60
CA GLU A 259 -14.82 18.64 0.67
C GLU A 259 -15.34 17.20 0.88
N PRO A 260 -16.01 16.56 -0.10
CA PRO A 260 -16.29 15.13 -0.02
C PRO A 260 -15.03 14.27 -0.05
N VAL A 261 -15.11 13.10 0.59
CA VAL A 261 -14.04 12.12 0.58
C VAL A 261 -13.96 11.43 -0.79
N VAL A 262 -12.76 11.27 -1.34
CA VAL A 262 -12.55 10.64 -2.66
C VAL A 262 -12.78 9.13 -2.60
N ASP A 263 -13.72 8.59 -3.36
CA ASP A 263 -14.08 7.16 -3.32
C ASP A 263 -13.37 6.32 -4.39
N ARG A 264 -13.16 6.88 -5.58
CA ARG A 264 -12.45 6.24 -6.70
C ARG A 264 -11.56 7.24 -7.43
N ILE A 265 -10.54 6.70 -8.08
CA ILE A 265 -9.64 7.44 -8.96
C ILE A 265 -9.39 6.60 -10.22
N ALA A 266 -9.39 7.25 -11.38
CA ALA A 266 -9.03 6.66 -12.65
C ALA A 266 -8.05 7.59 -13.37
N LEU A 267 -7.01 7.01 -13.96
CA LEU A 267 -5.95 7.74 -14.65
C LEU A 267 -5.80 7.17 -16.05
N ASN A 268 -5.79 8.04 -17.05
CA ASN A 268 -5.46 7.68 -18.43
C ASN A 268 -4.34 8.57 -18.94
N ALA A 269 -3.17 7.97 -19.06
CA ALA A 269 -1.96 8.62 -19.56
C ALA A 269 -1.76 8.49 -21.08
N LYS A 270 -2.64 7.76 -21.78
CA LYS A 270 -2.57 7.52 -23.23
C LYS A 270 -3.80 8.10 -23.90
N VAL A 271 -3.86 9.43 -23.97
CA VAL A 271 -4.89 10.11 -24.75
C VAL A 271 -4.31 10.48 -26.10
N ILE A 272 -4.75 9.75 -27.11
CA ILE A 272 -4.50 10.06 -28.50
C ILE A 272 -5.61 11.01 -28.92
N VAL A 273 -5.35 12.32 -28.84
CA VAL A 273 -6.21 13.32 -29.48
C VAL A 273 -5.79 13.38 -30.95
N SER A 274 -6.75 13.42 -31.86
CA SER A 274 -6.56 13.37 -33.32
C SER A 274 -5.76 14.54 -33.92
N ASN A 275 -5.30 15.50 -33.10
CA ASN A 275 -4.50 16.65 -33.53
C ASN A 275 -3.11 16.63 -32.86
N PRO A 276 -2.02 16.48 -33.63
CA PRO A 276 -0.65 16.38 -33.09
C PRO A 276 -0.04 17.71 -32.61
N VAL A 277 -0.80 18.81 -32.62
CA VAL A 277 -0.32 20.16 -32.29
C VAL A 277 -0.66 20.57 -30.84
N GLU A 278 -1.62 19.90 -30.20
CA GLU A 278 -1.96 20.14 -28.79
C GLU A 278 -1.28 19.11 -27.89
N ASN A 279 -0.57 19.59 -26.86
CA ASN A 279 0.08 18.79 -25.83
C ASN A 279 -0.81 17.61 -25.40
N SER A 280 -0.30 16.38 -25.41
CA SER A 280 -1.05 15.18 -25.03
C SER A 280 -1.61 15.31 -23.60
N THR A 281 -2.88 15.70 -23.48
CA THR A 281 -3.57 15.89 -22.20
C THR A 281 -3.83 14.54 -21.56
N LYS A 282 -3.24 14.30 -20.40
CA LYS A 282 -3.50 13.12 -19.57
C LYS A 282 -4.83 13.34 -18.84
N MET A 283 -5.61 12.29 -18.60
CA MET A 283 -6.94 12.44 -18.02
C MET A 283 -6.97 11.85 -16.62
N LEU A 284 -7.51 12.60 -15.69
CA LEU A 284 -7.69 12.17 -14.31
C LEU A 284 -9.15 12.32 -13.91
N ALA A 285 -9.77 11.21 -13.54
CA ALA A 285 -11.12 11.19 -13.00
C ALA A 285 -11.10 10.80 -11.53
N ILE A 286 -11.98 11.42 -10.75
CA ILE A 286 -12.30 10.98 -9.40
C ILE A 286 -13.80 10.81 -9.26
N SER A 287 -14.22 9.93 -8.35
CA SER A 287 -15.59 9.93 -7.87
C SER A 287 -15.62 10.25 -6.38
N TYR A 288 -16.69 10.93 -5.98
CA TYR A 288 -17.02 11.16 -4.58
C TYR A 288 -18.55 11.22 -4.47
N ASN A 289 -19.11 10.51 -3.50
CA ASN A 289 -20.57 10.36 -3.36
C ASN A 289 -21.22 9.84 -4.66
N THR A 290 -22.03 10.69 -5.32
CA THR A 290 -22.73 10.42 -6.59
C THR A 290 -22.23 11.29 -7.74
N GLN A 291 -21.05 11.90 -7.58
CA GLN A 291 -20.44 12.77 -8.59
C GLN A 291 -19.15 12.18 -9.12
N VAL A 292 -18.88 12.43 -10.40
CA VAL A 292 -17.64 12.11 -11.08
C VAL A 292 -17.04 13.42 -11.58
N ARG A 293 -15.82 13.74 -11.18
CA ARG A 293 -15.11 14.93 -11.66
C ARG A 293 -13.95 14.51 -12.55
N LEU A 294 -13.81 15.18 -13.68
CA LEU A 294 -12.83 14.87 -14.73
C LEU A 294 -11.96 16.08 -15.04
N TRP A 295 -10.66 15.86 -15.09
CA TRP A 295 -9.65 16.84 -15.44
C TRP A 295 -8.77 16.35 -16.59
N GLY A 296 -8.36 17.29 -17.44
CA GLY A 296 -7.19 17.13 -18.28
C GLY A 296 -5.96 17.72 -17.57
N ILE A 297 -4.84 17.04 -17.67
CA ILE A 297 -3.54 17.43 -17.11
C ILE A 297 -2.58 17.51 -18.28
N SER A 298 -2.11 18.70 -18.58
CA SER A 298 -1.11 18.93 -19.62
C SER A 298 0.29 18.52 -19.17
N GLU A 299 1.25 18.48 -20.09
CA GLU A 299 2.62 18.08 -19.76
C GLU A 299 3.36 19.08 -18.86
N ASP A 300 2.97 20.35 -18.88
CA ASP A 300 3.46 21.41 -17.98
C ASP A 300 2.76 21.40 -16.62
N GLY A 301 1.80 20.49 -16.39
CA GLY A 301 1.08 20.35 -15.13
C GLY A 301 -0.10 21.30 -14.97
N THR A 302 -0.46 22.04 -16.03
CA THR A 302 -1.68 22.86 -16.02
C THR A 302 -2.91 21.96 -16.08
N LYS A 303 -3.92 22.32 -15.29
CA LYS A 303 -5.20 21.61 -15.28
C LYS A 303 -6.17 22.24 -16.27
N THR A 304 -6.95 21.40 -16.93
CA THR A 304 -8.16 21.78 -17.65
C THR A 304 -9.34 21.11 -16.97
N ASP A 305 -10.29 21.92 -16.49
CA ASP A 305 -11.52 21.38 -15.89
C ASP A 305 -12.45 20.94 -17.02
N ILE A 306 -12.62 19.64 -17.19
CA ILE A 306 -13.44 19.07 -18.27
C ILE A 306 -14.91 19.02 -17.86
N GLY A 307 -15.18 18.59 -16.62
CA GLY A 307 -16.54 18.59 -16.11
C GLY A 307 -16.69 17.92 -14.76
N THR A 308 -17.83 18.20 -14.12
CA THR A 308 -18.35 17.42 -13.00
C THR A 308 -19.70 16.86 -13.42
N PHE A 309 -19.83 15.54 -13.37
CA PHE A 309 -20.97 14.78 -13.86
C PHE A 309 -21.69 14.13 -12.69
N HIS A 310 -23.02 14.15 -12.71
CA HIS A 310 -23.83 13.48 -11.70
C HIS A 310 -24.16 12.06 -12.15
N PHE A 311 -23.83 11.04 -11.36
CA PHE A 311 -24.05 9.63 -11.67
C PHE A 311 -25.32 9.05 -11.02
N THR A 312 -26.08 9.85 -10.26
CA THR A 312 -27.32 9.49 -9.53
C THR A 312 -27.18 8.46 -8.41
N VAL A 313 -26.22 7.54 -8.50
CA VAL A 313 -25.91 6.49 -7.51
C VAL A 313 -24.43 6.54 -7.13
N SER A 314 -24.03 5.78 -6.10
CA SER A 314 -22.62 5.64 -5.73
C SER A 314 -21.83 4.95 -6.83
N VAL A 315 -20.61 5.43 -7.07
CA VAL A 315 -19.70 4.86 -8.07
C VAL A 315 -18.89 3.73 -7.44
N ASP A 316 -19.14 2.50 -7.88
CA ASP A 316 -18.44 1.30 -7.38
C ASP A 316 -17.15 1.02 -8.14
N HIS A 317 -17.11 1.34 -9.43
CA HIS A 317 -15.91 1.24 -10.27
C HIS A 317 -15.81 2.44 -11.20
N LEU A 318 -14.60 2.96 -11.34
CA LEU A 318 -14.27 4.09 -12.22
C LEU A 318 -12.97 3.76 -12.95
N PHE A 319 -12.98 3.73 -14.28
CA PHE A 319 -11.82 3.37 -15.10
C PHE A 319 -11.98 3.87 -16.54
N PHE A 320 -10.93 3.77 -17.34
CA PHE A 320 -10.96 4.15 -18.74
C PHE A 320 -10.93 2.91 -19.66
N ILE A 321 -11.68 2.95 -20.76
CA ILE A 321 -11.54 2.03 -21.89
C ILE A 321 -11.16 2.87 -23.11
N GLY A 322 -9.92 2.72 -23.58
CA GLY A 322 -9.38 3.62 -24.61
C GLY A 322 -9.38 5.07 -24.10
N SER A 323 -10.11 5.95 -24.76
CA SER A 323 -10.28 7.36 -24.35
C SER A 323 -11.56 7.62 -23.54
N GLN A 324 -12.43 6.63 -23.37
CA GLN A 324 -13.73 6.80 -22.72
C GLN A 324 -13.62 6.54 -21.22
N LEU A 325 -14.24 7.38 -20.40
CA LEU A 325 -14.34 7.15 -18.96
C LEU A 325 -15.63 6.38 -18.68
N VAL A 326 -15.51 5.30 -17.91
CA VAL A 326 -16.62 4.44 -17.52
C VAL A 326 -16.78 4.48 -16.00
N ALA A 327 -18.01 4.72 -15.54
CA ALA A 327 -18.44 4.57 -14.16
C ALA A 327 -19.49 3.44 -14.08
N LEU A 328 -19.31 2.50 -13.15
CA LEU A 328 -20.25 1.41 -12.92
C LEU A 328 -20.78 1.47 -11.49
N SER A 329 -22.05 1.09 -11.33
CA SER A 329 -22.63 0.77 -10.03
C SER A 329 -23.22 -0.63 -10.01
N HIS A 330 -23.07 -1.32 -8.89
CA HIS A 330 -23.68 -2.61 -8.59
C HIS A 330 -25.23 -2.54 -8.65
N THR A 331 -25.81 -1.34 -8.56
CA THR A 331 -27.25 -1.12 -8.68
C THR A 331 -27.78 -1.33 -10.10
N GLY A 332 -26.90 -1.49 -11.10
CA GLY A 332 -27.28 -1.64 -12.50
C GLY A 332 -27.28 -0.31 -13.24
N LYS A 333 -26.31 0.57 -12.97
CA LYS A 333 -26.10 1.80 -13.73
C LYS A 333 -24.74 1.81 -14.38
N VAL A 334 -24.70 2.22 -15.64
CA VAL A 334 -23.47 2.42 -16.43
C VAL A 334 -23.44 3.88 -16.87
N GLY A 335 -22.34 4.55 -16.56
CA GLY A 335 -22.06 5.93 -16.97
C GLY A 335 -20.87 5.94 -17.91
N VAL A 336 -21.01 6.52 -19.10
CA VAL A 336 -19.92 6.62 -20.07
C VAL A 336 -19.74 8.08 -20.48
N TRP A 337 -18.53 8.59 -20.29
CA TRP A 337 -18.09 9.85 -20.86
C TRP A 337 -17.33 9.58 -22.16
N HIS A 338 -17.77 10.19 -23.25
CA HIS A 338 -17.12 10.06 -24.55
C HIS A 338 -16.17 11.23 -24.80
N ALA A 339 -14.87 10.93 -24.98
CA ALA A 339 -13.85 11.97 -25.13
C ALA A 339 -14.03 12.86 -26.37
N MET A 340 -14.45 12.29 -27.51
CA MET A 340 -14.55 13.06 -28.76
C MET A 340 -15.76 14.00 -28.78
N THR A 341 -16.90 13.55 -28.25
CA THR A 341 -18.15 14.34 -28.22
C THR A 341 -18.34 15.09 -26.92
N GLN A 342 -17.48 14.87 -25.92
CA GLN A 342 -17.54 15.47 -24.59
C GLN A 342 -18.89 15.25 -23.90
N HIS A 343 -19.55 14.13 -24.22
CA HIS A 343 -20.89 13.83 -23.73
C HIS A 343 -20.84 12.80 -22.59
N TRP A 344 -21.53 13.11 -21.49
CA TRP A 344 -21.76 12.18 -20.38
C TRP A 344 -23.12 11.52 -20.53
N GLN A 345 -23.13 10.21 -20.56
CA GLN A 345 -24.34 9.41 -20.70
C GLN A 345 -24.47 8.43 -19.55
N ILE A 346 -25.71 8.21 -19.09
CA ILE A 346 -26.05 7.20 -18.11
C ILE A 346 -27.14 6.32 -18.69
N GLN A 347 -27.02 5.01 -18.48
CA GLN A 347 -28.03 4.04 -18.84
C GLN A 347 -28.22 3.03 -17.73
N ASP A 348 -29.48 2.65 -17.53
CA ASP A 348 -29.85 1.58 -16.64
C ASP A 348 -29.66 0.23 -17.32
N VAL A 349 -29.05 -0.70 -16.60
CA VAL A 349 -28.78 -2.07 -17.01
C VAL A 349 -29.17 -3.02 -15.87
N ILE A 350 -29.06 -4.32 -16.11
CA ILE A 350 -29.29 -5.31 -15.06
C ILE A 350 -28.20 -5.18 -14.00
N PRO A 351 -28.51 -5.32 -12.69
CA PRO A 351 -27.54 -5.15 -11.61
C PRO A 351 -26.23 -5.93 -11.86
N ILE A 352 -25.13 -5.18 -11.80
CA ILE A 352 -23.80 -5.63 -12.18
C ILE A 352 -23.14 -6.28 -10.96
N SER A 353 -22.70 -7.53 -11.09
CA SER A 353 -21.98 -8.26 -10.05
C SER A 353 -20.50 -8.44 -10.37
N SER A 354 -20.12 -8.39 -11.65
CA SER A 354 -18.72 -8.41 -12.09
C SER A 354 -18.56 -7.73 -13.46
N PHE A 355 -17.34 -7.34 -13.81
CA PHE A 355 -17.03 -6.78 -15.12
C PHE A 355 -15.59 -7.11 -15.52
N ASP A 356 -15.32 -7.08 -16.82
CA ASP A 356 -13.97 -7.12 -17.38
C ASP A 356 -13.93 -6.39 -18.72
N THR A 357 -12.74 -6.06 -19.22
CA THR A 357 -12.53 -5.32 -20.46
C THR A 357 -11.72 -6.12 -21.46
N ALA A 358 -12.18 -6.17 -22.71
CA ALA A 358 -11.51 -6.86 -23.81
C ALA A 358 -11.37 -5.91 -25.00
N GLY A 359 -10.21 -5.23 -25.10
CA GLY A 359 -10.01 -4.18 -26.10
C GLY A 359 -10.98 -3.02 -25.90
N SER A 360 -11.94 -2.83 -26.82
CA SER A 360 -13.02 -1.84 -26.70
C SER A 360 -14.32 -2.39 -26.15
N PHE A 361 -14.40 -3.68 -25.84
CA PHE A 361 -15.59 -4.28 -25.27
C PHE A 361 -15.55 -4.22 -23.75
N LEU A 362 -16.64 -3.77 -23.15
CA LEU A 362 -16.91 -3.92 -21.72
C LEU A 362 -17.84 -5.10 -21.54
N LEU A 363 -17.41 -6.12 -20.78
CA LEU A 363 -18.25 -7.24 -20.40
C LEU A 363 -18.78 -7.04 -18.99
N LEU A 364 -20.04 -7.38 -18.78
CA LEU A 364 -20.76 -7.24 -17.52
C LEU A 364 -21.37 -8.60 -17.15
N GLY A 365 -20.92 -9.16 -16.03
CA GLY A 365 -21.59 -10.28 -15.39
C GLY A 365 -22.68 -9.75 -14.47
N CYS A 366 -23.92 -10.18 -14.69
CA CYS A 366 -25.09 -9.67 -14.01
C CYS A 366 -25.68 -10.65 -12.99
N ASN A 367 -26.54 -10.12 -12.11
CA ASN A 367 -27.21 -10.89 -11.06
C ASN A 367 -28.27 -11.90 -11.58
N ASN A 368 -28.66 -11.81 -12.84
CA ASN A 368 -29.59 -12.71 -13.50
C ASN A 368 -28.87 -13.88 -14.21
N GLY A 369 -27.61 -14.14 -13.87
CA GLY A 369 -26.82 -15.19 -14.49
C GLY A 369 -26.45 -14.96 -15.96
N SER A 370 -26.60 -13.73 -16.48
CA SER A 370 -26.27 -13.41 -17.87
C SER A 370 -25.01 -12.57 -17.97
N ILE A 371 -24.26 -12.77 -19.05
CA ILE A 371 -23.12 -11.93 -19.46
C ILE A 371 -23.61 -11.01 -20.56
N TYR A 372 -23.50 -9.70 -20.33
CA TYR A 372 -23.75 -8.67 -21.35
C TYR A 372 -22.43 -8.08 -21.82
N TYR A 373 -22.41 -7.53 -23.03
CA TYR A 373 -21.31 -6.71 -23.48
C TYR A 373 -21.78 -5.39 -24.09
N ILE A 374 -20.91 -4.38 -23.99
CA ILE A 374 -21.07 -3.06 -24.59
C ILE A 374 -19.85 -2.79 -25.46
N ASP A 375 -20.08 -2.50 -26.73
CA ASP A 375 -19.03 -2.13 -27.68
C ASP A 375 -18.80 -0.61 -27.63
N MET A 376 -17.70 -0.21 -26.98
CA MET A 376 -17.37 1.20 -26.80
C MET A 376 -17.00 1.89 -28.12
N GLN A 377 -16.60 1.17 -29.19
CA GLN A 377 -16.30 1.80 -30.49
C GLN A 377 -17.56 2.11 -31.30
N LYS A 378 -18.66 1.39 -31.07
CA LYS A 378 -19.96 1.67 -31.70
C LYS A 378 -20.66 2.87 -31.07
N PHE A 379 -20.13 3.36 -29.96
CA PHE A 379 -20.51 4.63 -29.37
C PHE A 379 -19.80 5.78 -30.12
N PRO A 380 -20.48 6.85 -30.59
CA PRO A 380 -21.90 7.24 -30.47
C PRO A 380 -22.69 7.04 -31.79
N LEU A 381 -22.28 6.09 -32.65
CA LEU A 381 -22.71 6.00 -34.06
C LEU A 381 -24.16 5.52 -34.30
N ARG A 382 -24.96 5.29 -33.25
CA ARG A 382 -26.39 4.94 -33.38
C ARG A 382 -27.26 6.19 -33.38
N MET A 383 -27.54 6.68 -34.58
CA MET A 383 -28.19 7.97 -34.86
C MET A 383 -29.68 8.14 -34.45
N LYS A 384 -30.23 7.39 -33.49
CA LYS A 384 -31.66 7.54 -33.12
C LYS A 384 -31.93 7.78 -31.64
N ASP A 385 -31.32 7.01 -30.74
CA ASP A 385 -31.75 7.04 -29.33
C ASP A 385 -30.64 7.43 -28.34
N ASN A 386 -29.43 7.75 -28.82
CA ASN A 386 -28.25 8.00 -27.99
C ASN A 386 -27.95 6.91 -26.95
N ASP A 387 -28.58 5.73 -26.97
CA ASP A 387 -28.41 4.67 -25.96
C ASP A 387 -27.22 3.75 -26.24
N LEU A 388 -26.57 3.23 -25.19
CA LEU A 388 -25.55 2.19 -25.33
C LEU A 388 -26.24 0.91 -25.79
N LEU A 389 -25.64 0.25 -26.79
CA LEU A 389 -26.07 -1.08 -27.20
C LEU A 389 -25.55 -2.10 -26.20
N VAL A 390 -26.40 -2.47 -25.25
CA VAL A 390 -26.18 -3.59 -24.33
C VAL A 390 -26.69 -4.86 -25.02
N THR A 391 -25.80 -5.81 -25.27
CA THR A 391 -26.15 -7.06 -25.95
C THR A 391 -25.84 -8.24 -25.03
N GLU A 392 -26.79 -9.16 -24.91
CA GLU A 392 -26.57 -10.43 -24.19
C GLU A 392 -25.61 -11.32 -24.98
N LEU A 393 -24.55 -11.78 -24.33
CA LEU A 393 -23.54 -12.65 -24.91
C LEU A 393 -23.80 -14.12 -24.58
N TYR A 394 -24.13 -14.40 -23.32
CA TYR A 394 -24.24 -15.75 -22.79
C TYR A 394 -25.11 -15.77 -21.53
N HIS A 395 -25.77 -16.90 -21.26
CA HIS A 395 -26.56 -17.12 -20.06
C HIS A 395 -26.09 -18.38 -19.34
N ASP A 396 -25.88 -18.27 -18.03
CA ASP A 396 -25.44 -19.37 -17.18
C ASP A 396 -26.49 -20.51 -17.16
N PRO A 397 -26.13 -21.76 -17.50
CA PRO A 397 -27.07 -22.89 -17.50
C PRO A 397 -27.78 -23.17 -16.17
N SER A 398 -27.23 -22.69 -15.05
CA SER A 398 -27.79 -22.86 -13.71
C SER A 398 -28.46 -21.58 -13.19
N ASN A 399 -28.45 -20.50 -13.98
CA ASN A 399 -28.98 -19.19 -13.62
C ASN A 399 -28.34 -18.63 -12.33
N ASP A 400 -27.09 -19.00 -12.05
CA ASP A 400 -26.34 -18.48 -10.90
C ASP A 400 -25.79 -17.07 -11.19
N VAL A 401 -25.74 -16.21 -10.18
CA VAL A 401 -25.16 -14.86 -10.29
C VAL A 401 -23.70 -14.94 -10.76
N ILE A 402 -23.33 -14.11 -11.74
CA ILE A 402 -21.96 -14.05 -12.28
C ILE A 402 -21.14 -13.08 -11.44
N THR A 403 -20.46 -13.60 -10.42
CA THR A 403 -19.73 -12.82 -9.41
C THR A 403 -18.28 -12.51 -9.78
N ALA A 404 -17.74 -13.14 -10.81
CA ALA A 404 -16.42 -12.83 -11.35
C ALA A 404 -16.37 -13.15 -12.85
N ILE A 405 -15.61 -12.38 -13.63
CA ILE A 405 -15.43 -12.60 -15.07
C ILE A 405 -14.00 -12.20 -15.47
N SER A 406 -13.41 -12.94 -16.40
CA SER A 406 -12.12 -12.63 -17.01
C SER A 406 -12.13 -13.08 -18.47
N VAL A 407 -11.69 -12.19 -19.35
CA VAL A 407 -11.56 -12.41 -20.79
C VAL A 407 -10.09 -12.52 -21.15
N TYR A 408 -9.75 -13.54 -21.92
CA TYR A 408 -8.43 -13.71 -22.51
C TYR A 408 -8.55 -13.57 -24.03
N LEU A 409 -7.83 -12.59 -24.59
CA LEU A 409 -7.75 -12.36 -26.03
C LEU A 409 -6.43 -12.93 -26.54
N THR A 410 -6.47 -14.03 -27.30
CA THR A 410 -5.26 -14.66 -27.84
C THR A 410 -4.50 -13.67 -28.74
N PRO A 411 -3.24 -13.31 -28.40
CA PRO A 411 -2.48 -12.39 -29.22
C PRO A 411 -2.11 -13.03 -30.57
N LYS A 412 -2.31 -12.30 -31.67
CA LYS A 412 -1.71 -12.55 -33.01
C LYS A 412 -2.30 -13.68 -33.88
N THR A 413 -3.55 -13.54 -34.34
CA THR A 413 -3.94 -14.02 -35.67
C THR A 413 -4.54 -12.88 -36.48
N SER A 414 -3.68 -12.19 -37.24
CA SER A 414 -3.97 -10.99 -38.03
C SER A 414 -4.95 -11.17 -39.20
N LEU A 415 -5.75 -12.24 -39.23
CA LEU A 415 -6.58 -12.58 -40.41
C LEU A 415 -7.99 -13.14 -40.14
N CYS A 416 -8.40 -13.51 -38.91
CA CYS A 416 -9.64 -14.31 -38.77
C CYS A 416 -10.42 -14.10 -37.46
N GLY A 417 -11.32 -13.11 -37.39
CA GLY A 417 -12.46 -13.06 -36.43
C GLY A 417 -12.11 -12.95 -34.93
N ASN A 418 -13.00 -12.33 -34.14
CA ASN A 418 -12.80 -12.15 -32.70
C ASN A 418 -12.87 -13.50 -31.97
N TRP A 419 -11.72 -14.07 -31.59
CA TRP A 419 -11.67 -15.23 -30.70
C TRP A 419 -11.80 -14.70 -29.29
N ILE A 420 -12.73 -15.25 -28.53
CA ILE A 420 -12.97 -14.80 -27.16
C ILE A 420 -13.02 -16.03 -26.27
N GLU A 421 -12.09 -16.11 -25.33
CA GLU A 421 -12.08 -17.07 -24.24
C GLU A 421 -12.50 -16.33 -22.96
N ILE A 422 -13.58 -16.76 -22.31
CA ILE A 422 -14.08 -16.12 -21.10
C ILE A 422 -14.15 -17.16 -20.00
N ALA A 423 -13.51 -16.87 -18.87
CA ALA A 423 -13.72 -17.60 -17.64
C ALA A 423 -14.58 -16.76 -16.69
N TYR A 424 -15.60 -17.35 -16.10
CA TYR A 424 -16.44 -16.67 -15.12
C TYR A 424 -16.71 -17.55 -13.90
N GLY A 425 -16.90 -16.89 -12.76
CA GLY A 425 -17.19 -17.50 -11.47
C GLY A 425 -18.60 -17.16 -11.00
N THR A 426 -19.23 -18.08 -10.28
CA THR A 426 -20.61 -17.93 -9.84
C THR A 426 -20.73 -17.75 -8.32
N SER A 427 -21.90 -17.29 -7.89
CA SER A 427 -22.26 -17.23 -6.46
C SER A 427 -22.27 -18.60 -5.77
N SER A 428 -22.47 -19.69 -6.52
CA SER A 428 -22.44 -21.05 -5.98
C SER A 428 -21.03 -21.63 -5.78
N GLY A 429 -19.97 -20.91 -6.18
CA GLY A 429 -18.59 -21.39 -6.08
C GLY A 429 -18.11 -22.20 -7.31
N THR A 430 -18.88 -22.16 -8.40
CA THR A 430 -18.55 -22.80 -9.67
C THR A 430 -17.74 -21.84 -10.55
N VAL A 431 -16.78 -22.37 -11.30
CA VAL A 431 -16.03 -21.63 -12.32
C VAL A 431 -16.30 -22.29 -13.68
N ARG A 432 -16.62 -21.50 -14.70
CA ARG A 432 -16.94 -21.98 -16.04
C ARG A 432 -16.07 -21.26 -17.05
N VAL A 433 -15.69 -21.96 -18.10
CA VAL A 433 -14.97 -21.41 -19.26
C VAL A 433 -15.88 -21.55 -20.46
N ILE A 434 -16.16 -20.44 -21.13
CA ILE A 434 -16.86 -20.40 -22.42
C ILE A 434 -15.90 -19.91 -23.50
N VAL A 435 -16.04 -20.44 -24.70
CA VAL A 435 -15.19 -20.09 -25.84
C VAL A 435 -16.04 -19.79 -27.05
N GLN A 436 -15.57 -18.84 -27.87
CA GLN A 436 -16.12 -18.58 -29.18
C GLN A 436 -15.03 -18.75 -30.24
N HIS A 437 -15.18 -19.78 -31.08
CA HIS A 437 -14.26 -20.06 -32.18
C HIS A 437 -14.64 -19.24 -33.43
N PRO A 438 -13.66 -18.84 -34.26
CA PRO A 438 -13.90 -18.12 -35.51
C PRO A 438 -14.71 -18.93 -36.51
N GLU A 439 -14.60 -20.26 -36.47
CA GLU A 439 -15.33 -21.18 -37.35
C GLU A 439 -16.82 -21.28 -36.99
N THR A 440 -17.20 -20.79 -35.80
CA THR A 440 -18.58 -20.76 -35.30
C THR A 440 -19.14 -19.34 -35.25
N VAL A 441 -18.57 -18.38 -35.99
CA VAL A 441 -19.06 -16.98 -36.03
C VAL A 441 -20.49 -16.96 -36.57
N GLY A 442 -21.46 -16.83 -35.67
CA GLY A 442 -22.90 -16.98 -35.93
C GLY A 442 -23.62 -17.75 -34.84
N HIS A 443 -22.91 -18.65 -34.15
CA HIS A 443 -23.34 -19.23 -32.89
C HIS A 443 -22.70 -18.44 -31.73
N GLY A 444 -23.47 -18.22 -30.65
CA GLY A 444 -22.96 -17.60 -29.43
C GLY A 444 -21.87 -18.44 -28.77
N PRO A 445 -21.12 -17.88 -27.79
CA PRO A 445 -20.11 -18.63 -27.04
C PRO A 445 -20.67 -19.91 -26.44
N GLN A 446 -19.87 -20.97 -26.43
CA GLN A 446 -20.27 -22.28 -25.92
C GLN A 446 -19.52 -22.63 -24.64
N LEU A 447 -20.19 -23.37 -23.76
CA LEU A 447 -19.59 -23.90 -22.54
C LEU A 447 -18.51 -24.92 -22.89
N PHE A 448 -17.28 -24.60 -22.53
CA PHE A 448 -16.10 -25.42 -22.78
C PHE A 448 -15.81 -26.35 -21.59
N GLN A 449 -15.75 -25.80 -20.37
CA GLN A 449 -15.43 -26.57 -19.17
C GLN A 449 -16.10 -25.97 -17.92
N THR A 450 -16.49 -26.83 -16.98
CA THR A 450 -17.02 -26.45 -15.67
C THR A 450 -16.15 -27.03 -14.56
N PHE A 451 -15.84 -26.20 -13.56
CA PHE A 451 -15.05 -26.53 -12.38
C PHE A 451 -15.88 -26.24 -11.12
N THR A 452 -16.24 -27.27 -10.36
CA THR A 452 -16.99 -27.15 -9.09
C THR A 452 -16.02 -27.20 -7.91
N VAL A 453 -15.49 -26.05 -7.51
CA VAL A 453 -14.21 -26.00 -6.77
C VAL A 453 -14.28 -25.27 -5.45
N HIS A 454 -15.16 -24.29 -5.32
CA HIS A 454 -15.37 -23.52 -4.10
C HIS A 454 -16.73 -23.85 -3.50
N ARG A 455 -16.84 -23.71 -2.18
CA ARG A 455 -18.11 -23.81 -1.45
C ARG A 455 -18.75 -22.45 -1.18
N SER A 456 -18.02 -21.39 -1.50
CA SER A 456 -18.36 -19.99 -1.26
C SER A 456 -18.29 -19.23 -2.59
N PRO A 457 -19.02 -18.10 -2.74
CA PRO A 457 -19.04 -17.31 -3.98
C PRO A 457 -17.65 -17.01 -4.52
N VAL A 458 -17.46 -17.16 -5.84
CA VAL A 458 -16.21 -16.83 -6.51
C VAL A 458 -16.10 -15.31 -6.65
N THR A 459 -15.08 -14.70 -6.06
CA THR A 459 -14.89 -13.24 -6.08
C THR A 459 -13.96 -12.80 -7.21
N LYS A 460 -13.07 -13.68 -7.68
CA LYS A 460 -12.19 -13.41 -8.81
C LYS A 460 -11.94 -14.66 -9.63
N VAL A 461 -11.83 -14.47 -10.93
CA VAL A 461 -11.34 -15.46 -11.88
C VAL A 461 -10.36 -14.75 -12.80
N VAL A 462 -9.26 -15.41 -13.13
CA VAL A 462 -8.31 -14.92 -14.14
C VAL A 462 -7.95 -16.07 -15.07
N LEU A 463 -8.13 -15.83 -16.36
CA LEU A 463 -7.70 -16.71 -17.43
C LEU A 463 -6.45 -16.13 -18.10
N SER A 464 -5.43 -16.97 -18.20
CA SER A 464 -4.09 -16.63 -18.68
C SER A 464 -3.65 -17.64 -19.75
N GLU A 465 -2.54 -17.39 -20.45
CA GLU A 465 -1.95 -18.35 -21.42
C GLU A 465 -1.58 -19.70 -20.77
N LYS A 466 -1.29 -19.71 -19.46
CA LYS A 466 -0.82 -20.91 -18.76
C LYS A 466 -1.77 -21.35 -17.65
N PHE A 467 -2.53 -20.43 -17.06
CA PHE A 467 -3.26 -20.72 -15.85
C PHE A 467 -4.72 -20.25 -15.90
N LEU A 468 -5.57 -21.01 -15.23
CA LEU A 468 -6.88 -20.56 -14.76
C LEU A 468 -6.77 -20.42 -13.24
N ILE A 469 -7.04 -19.23 -12.73
CA ILE A 469 -6.99 -18.93 -11.30
C ILE A 469 -8.39 -18.53 -10.86
N SER A 470 -8.85 -19.07 -9.73
CA SER A 470 -10.10 -18.66 -9.10
C SER A 470 -9.90 -18.39 -7.62
N VAL A 471 -10.59 -17.38 -7.10
CA VAL A 471 -10.56 -16.99 -5.69
C VAL A 471 -11.99 -16.90 -5.17
N CYS A 472 -12.29 -17.51 -4.02
CA CYS A 472 -13.59 -17.35 -3.37
C CYS A 472 -13.55 -16.38 -2.18
N SER A 473 -14.73 -15.92 -1.77
CA SER A 473 -14.91 -14.97 -0.67
C SER A 473 -14.46 -15.50 0.70
N GLU A 474 -14.38 -16.82 0.86
CA GLU A 474 -13.98 -17.45 2.10
C GLU A 474 -12.44 -17.46 2.22
N TYR A 475 -11.91 -16.59 3.07
CA TYR A 475 -10.46 -16.42 3.33
C TYR A 475 -9.61 -16.11 2.09
N ASN A 476 -10.20 -15.59 1.01
CA ASN A 476 -9.57 -15.45 -0.30
C ASN A 476 -8.86 -16.75 -0.72
N HIS A 477 -9.57 -17.89 -0.62
CA HIS A 477 -9.02 -19.17 -1.01
C HIS A 477 -8.86 -19.23 -2.54
N ALA A 478 -7.60 -19.31 -2.98
CA ALA A 478 -7.22 -19.42 -4.36
C ALA A 478 -7.03 -20.89 -4.79
N ARG A 479 -7.51 -21.20 -5.99
CA ARG A 479 -7.30 -22.47 -6.70
C ARG A 479 -6.78 -22.17 -8.10
N THR A 480 -5.74 -22.90 -8.51
CA THR A 480 -5.09 -22.72 -9.81
C THR A 480 -5.09 -24.02 -10.59
N TRP A 481 -5.36 -23.94 -11.89
CA TRP A 481 -5.20 -25.01 -12.86
C TRP A 481 -4.21 -24.61 -13.94
N SER A 482 -3.39 -25.55 -14.39
CA SER A 482 -2.61 -25.43 -15.62
C SER A 482 -3.54 -25.66 -16.81
N VAL A 483 -3.53 -24.71 -17.74
CA VAL A 483 -4.34 -24.72 -18.96
C VAL A 483 -3.43 -25.08 -20.13
N THR A 484 -3.85 -26.07 -20.91
CA THR A 484 -3.12 -26.55 -22.09
C THR A 484 -3.73 -25.91 -23.33
N ARG A 485 -2.87 -25.51 -24.26
CA ARG A 485 -3.31 -24.90 -25.52
C ARG A 485 -2.79 -25.68 -26.72
N PHE A 486 -3.66 -25.88 -27.71
CA PHE A 486 -3.32 -26.45 -29.00
C PHE A 486 -3.55 -25.39 -30.08
N ARG A 487 -2.48 -25.02 -30.81
CA ARG A 487 -2.50 -23.96 -31.83
C ARG A 487 -3.08 -22.62 -31.31
N GLY A 488 -2.82 -22.31 -30.04
CA GLY A 488 -3.28 -21.08 -29.39
C GLY A 488 -4.69 -21.14 -28.78
N MET A 489 -5.41 -22.25 -28.92
CA MET A 489 -6.74 -22.46 -28.34
C MET A 489 -6.65 -23.35 -27.11
N ILE A 490 -7.47 -23.09 -26.08
CA ILE A 490 -7.60 -24.03 -24.96
C ILE A 490 -8.00 -25.42 -25.47
N SER A 491 -7.25 -26.45 -25.05
CA SER A 491 -7.47 -27.84 -25.43
C SER A 491 -8.02 -28.65 -24.26
N THR A 492 -8.88 -29.62 -24.55
CA THR A 492 -9.30 -30.64 -23.57
C THR A 492 -8.39 -31.87 -23.57
N GLN A 493 -7.39 -31.91 -24.46
CA GLN A 493 -6.48 -33.05 -24.61
C GLN A 493 -5.02 -32.59 -24.69
N PRO A 494 -4.24 -32.75 -23.61
CA PRO A 494 -4.68 -33.13 -22.25
C PRO A 494 -5.55 -32.02 -21.62
N GLY A 495 -6.52 -32.37 -20.77
CA GLY A 495 -7.39 -31.39 -20.14
C GLY A 495 -6.67 -30.56 -19.06
N SER A 496 -7.31 -29.48 -18.61
CA SER A 496 -6.79 -28.61 -17.54
C SER A 496 -6.46 -29.41 -16.27
N THR A 497 -5.25 -29.23 -15.72
CA THR A 497 -4.78 -29.99 -14.54
C THR A 497 -4.69 -29.12 -13.29
N PRO A 498 -5.12 -29.59 -12.10
CA PRO A 498 -5.02 -28.81 -10.87
C PRO A 498 -3.54 -28.61 -10.47
N LEU A 499 -3.17 -27.37 -10.13
CA LEU A 499 -1.80 -26.99 -9.78
C LEU A 499 -1.64 -26.65 -8.30
N ALA A 500 -2.48 -25.77 -7.75
CA ALA A 500 -2.30 -25.26 -6.39
C ALA A 500 -3.62 -24.92 -5.68
N SER A 501 -3.56 -24.88 -4.35
CA SER A 501 -4.66 -24.53 -3.45
C SER A 501 -4.13 -23.87 -2.19
N PHE A 502 -4.40 -22.58 -1.99
CA PHE A 502 -3.85 -21.81 -0.87
C PHE A 502 -4.71 -20.60 -0.49
N LYS A 503 -4.56 -20.10 0.74
CA LYS A 503 -5.32 -18.93 1.24
C LYS A 503 -4.48 -17.66 1.20
N VAL A 504 -5.09 -16.54 0.81
CA VAL A 504 -4.50 -15.19 0.83
C VAL A 504 -5.25 -14.35 1.89
N ILE A 505 -5.04 -14.73 3.15
CA ILE A 505 -5.82 -14.23 4.29
C ILE A 505 -5.55 -12.73 4.49
N SER A 506 -6.63 -11.96 4.62
CA SER A 506 -6.66 -10.59 5.16
C SER A 506 -7.66 -10.55 6.32
N LEU A 507 -7.19 -10.12 7.49
CA LEU A 507 -7.94 -10.13 8.74
C LEU A 507 -8.91 -8.94 8.89
N GLU A 508 -8.71 -7.94 8.05
CA GLU A 508 -9.40 -6.65 8.04
C GLU A 508 -10.90 -6.83 7.81
N GLU A 509 -11.74 -6.29 8.70
CA GLU A 509 -13.17 -6.11 8.43
C GLU A 509 -13.30 -5.16 7.22
N MET A 510 -14.15 -5.51 6.25
CA MET A 510 -14.50 -4.54 5.20
C MET A 510 -15.16 -3.36 5.92
N GLU A 511 -14.39 -2.29 6.17
CA GLU A 511 -15.01 -1.01 6.49
C GLU A 511 -16.08 -0.76 5.42
N PRO A 512 -17.25 -0.21 5.78
CA PRO A 512 -18.29 0.13 4.80
C PRO A 512 -17.82 1.18 3.78
N ASN A 513 -16.59 1.69 3.92
CA ASN A 513 -15.95 2.60 2.99
C ASN A 513 -15.59 1.87 1.69
N ILE A 514 -16.42 2.09 0.67
CA ILE A 514 -16.26 1.60 -0.72
C ILE A 514 -14.82 1.77 -1.22
N SER A 515 -14.12 2.83 -0.81
CA SER A 515 -12.71 3.14 -1.15
C SER A 515 -11.68 2.11 -0.69
N TYR A 516 -11.95 1.36 0.40
CA TYR A 516 -10.94 0.50 1.03
C TYR A 516 -10.45 -0.60 0.08
N ASN A 517 -11.40 -1.30 -0.54
CA ASN A 517 -11.11 -2.35 -1.52
C ASN A 517 -10.39 -1.81 -2.75
N ALA A 518 -10.59 -0.54 -3.12
CA ALA A 518 -9.92 0.03 -4.29
C ALA A 518 -8.41 0.23 -4.09
N GLY A 519 -7.94 0.35 -2.84
CA GLY A 519 -6.54 0.54 -2.47
C GLY A 519 -5.86 -0.68 -1.83
N ASN A 520 -6.61 -1.69 -1.38
CA ASN A 520 -6.07 -2.87 -0.67
C ASN A 520 -6.49 -4.21 -1.31
N ASP A 521 -6.81 -4.19 -2.61
CA ASP A 521 -7.16 -5.39 -3.35
C ASP A 521 -5.99 -6.38 -3.39
N SER A 522 -6.19 -7.68 -3.14
CA SER A 522 -5.05 -8.61 -3.06
C SER A 522 -4.52 -9.08 -4.43
N GLY A 523 -5.16 -8.73 -5.54
CA GLY A 523 -4.85 -9.26 -6.87
C GLY A 523 -5.64 -10.53 -7.26
N PRO A 524 -5.23 -11.29 -8.29
CA PRO A 524 -3.87 -11.35 -8.81
C PRO A 524 -3.52 -10.15 -9.71
N TYR A 525 -2.25 -9.76 -9.71
CA TYR A 525 -1.69 -8.63 -10.44
C TYR A 525 -0.65 -9.08 -11.46
N GLY A 526 -0.63 -8.44 -12.62
CA GLY A 526 0.27 -8.75 -13.72
C GLY A 526 -0.51 -9.00 -15.01
N GLU A 527 0.17 -8.91 -16.15
CA GLU A 527 -0.42 -9.23 -17.45
C GLU A 527 -0.80 -10.72 -17.53
N GLN A 528 -1.74 -11.06 -18.41
CA GLN A 528 -2.25 -12.44 -18.56
C GLN A 528 -1.19 -13.41 -19.13
N ASP A 529 -0.21 -12.89 -19.85
CA ASP A 529 0.87 -13.65 -20.51
C ASP A 529 2.13 -13.77 -19.62
N ASP A 530 2.18 -13.06 -18.50
CA ASP A 530 3.34 -13.02 -17.59
C ASP A 530 3.03 -13.61 -16.20
N GLU A 531 4.04 -13.73 -15.35
CA GLU A 531 3.88 -14.19 -13.97
C GLU A 531 3.05 -13.21 -13.15
N GLN A 532 1.93 -13.69 -12.62
CA GLN A 532 1.03 -12.91 -11.79
C GLN A 532 1.31 -13.11 -10.30
N VAL A 533 1.02 -12.08 -9.50
CA VAL A 533 1.28 -12.08 -8.06
C VAL A 533 0.06 -11.69 -7.22
N PHE A 534 -0.06 -12.27 -6.04
CA PHE A 534 -0.92 -11.77 -4.98
C PHE A 534 -0.13 -10.90 -4.02
N ILE A 535 -0.74 -9.81 -3.54
CA ILE A 535 -0.24 -8.99 -2.45
C ILE A 535 -1.09 -9.27 -1.22
N GLN A 536 -0.49 -9.86 -0.20
CA GLN A 536 -1.16 -10.26 1.03
C GLN A 536 -0.83 -9.26 2.14
N LYS A 537 -1.84 -8.46 2.48
CA LYS A 537 -1.87 -7.63 3.68
C LYS A 537 -2.70 -8.36 4.75
N VAL A 538 -2.04 -8.80 5.82
CA VAL A 538 -2.67 -9.69 6.81
C VAL A 538 -3.48 -8.90 7.82
N VAL A 539 -2.96 -7.78 8.33
CA VAL A 539 -3.62 -6.94 9.36
C VAL A 539 -3.74 -5.47 8.89
N PRO A 540 -4.76 -4.72 9.37
CA PRO A 540 -5.05 -3.35 8.93
C PRO A 540 -3.89 -2.36 9.04
N GLU A 541 -3.26 -2.34 10.20
CA GLU A 541 -2.18 -1.43 10.54
C GLU A 541 -0.87 -2.22 10.60
N THR A 542 -0.37 -2.58 9.41
CA THR A 542 0.89 -3.31 9.23
C THR A 542 1.89 -2.46 8.48
N ASP A 543 3.16 -2.56 8.83
CA ASP A 543 4.28 -2.07 8.04
C ASP A 543 4.77 -3.10 7.00
N GLN A 544 4.12 -4.28 6.93
CA GLN A 544 4.57 -5.42 6.13
C GLN A 544 3.53 -5.94 5.14
N LEU A 545 4.01 -6.32 3.95
CA LEU A 545 3.24 -7.03 2.91
C LEU A 545 3.98 -8.29 2.46
N TYR A 546 3.23 -9.34 2.16
CA TYR A 546 3.78 -10.56 1.56
C TYR A 546 3.40 -10.64 0.09
N VAL A 547 4.39 -10.79 -0.78
CA VAL A 547 4.20 -10.96 -2.22
C VAL A 547 4.31 -12.44 -2.56
N ARG A 548 3.33 -12.99 -3.27
CA ARG A 548 3.23 -14.44 -3.54
C ARG A 548 2.89 -14.70 -4.98
N TYR A 549 3.41 -15.77 -5.57
CA TYR A 549 3.01 -16.21 -6.90
C TYR A 549 1.52 -16.53 -6.93
N ALA A 550 0.80 -16.04 -7.94
CA ALA A 550 -0.61 -16.37 -8.13
C ALA A 550 -0.80 -17.82 -8.60
N SER A 551 0.18 -18.34 -9.35
CA SER A 551 0.17 -19.71 -9.87
C SER A 551 0.29 -20.76 -8.77
N THR A 552 1.23 -20.59 -7.83
CA THR A 552 1.60 -21.61 -6.83
C THR A 552 1.33 -21.22 -5.39
N GLY A 553 1.15 -19.93 -5.10
CA GLY A 553 1.03 -19.40 -3.74
C GLY A 553 2.34 -19.34 -2.96
N LYS A 554 3.48 -19.68 -3.58
CA LYS A 554 4.82 -19.56 -2.97
C LYS A 554 5.20 -18.10 -2.75
N ARG A 555 6.01 -17.85 -1.72
CA ARG A 555 6.47 -16.50 -1.36
C ARG A 555 7.51 -16.06 -2.39
N ILE A 556 7.34 -14.85 -2.90
CA ILE A 556 8.35 -14.18 -3.73
C ILE A 556 9.22 -13.35 -2.80
N CYS A 557 8.61 -12.48 -2.01
CA CYS A 557 9.34 -11.57 -1.12
C CYS A 557 8.43 -11.00 -0.02
N ILE A 558 9.05 -10.40 0.99
CA ILE A 558 8.39 -9.60 2.02
C ILE A 558 8.81 -8.15 1.80
N ILE A 559 7.82 -7.25 1.80
CA ILE A 559 8.06 -5.81 1.82
C ILE A 559 7.84 -5.34 3.25
N LYS A 560 8.79 -4.59 3.80
CA LYS A 560 8.64 -3.90 5.09
C LYS A 560 8.91 -2.41 4.92
N SER A 561 8.02 -1.57 5.40
CA SER A 561 8.14 -0.11 5.30
C SER A 561 9.48 0.39 5.83
N VAL A 562 10.19 1.24 5.08
CA VAL A 562 11.55 1.69 5.44
C VAL A 562 11.59 2.57 6.70
N ASP A 563 10.49 3.27 6.99
CA ASP A 563 10.31 4.17 8.14
C ASP A 563 9.38 3.56 9.20
N ASN A 564 9.01 2.29 9.07
CA ASN A 564 8.05 1.56 9.89
C ASN A 564 6.65 2.20 9.96
N THR A 565 6.27 3.04 8.99
CA THR A 565 4.89 3.53 8.93
C THR A 565 3.93 2.46 8.40
N SER A 566 2.69 2.52 8.85
CA SER A 566 1.66 1.58 8.40
C SER A 566 1.32 1.79 6.94
N ILE A 567 1.26 0.69 6.19
CA ILE A 567 0.90 0.63 4.78
C ILE A 567 -0.63 0.64 4.68
N THR A 568 -1.17 1.65 4.03
CA THR A 568 -2.61 1.94 4.00
C THR A 568 -3.25 1.66 2.64
N ALA A 569 -2.44 1.65 1.58
CA ALA A 569 -2.84 1.25 0.23
C ALA A 569 -1.63 0.74 -0.54
N PHE A 570 -1.85 -0.04 -1.59
CA PHE A 570 -0.78 -0.47 -2.49
C PHE A 570 -1.28 -0.67 -3.92
N CYS A 571 -0.36 -0.65 -4.87
CA CYS A 571 -0.63 -0.90 -6.27
C CYS A 571 0.57 -1.58 -6.93
N VAL A 572 0.34 -2.69 -7.62
CA VAL A 572 1.32 -3.28 -8.54
C VAL A 572 1.11 -2.64 -9.90
N HIS A 573 2.16 -2.08 -10.48
CA HIS A 573 2.06 -1.40 -11.76
C HIS A 573 3.32 -1.59 -12.61
N GLU A 574 3.11 -1.81 -13.91
CA GLU A 574 4.18 -1.97 -14.89
C GLU A 574 4.44 -0.64 -15.60
N CYS A 575 5.64 -0.11 -15.39
CA CYS A 575 6.11 1.09 -16.06
C CYS A 575 6.82 0.70 -17.36
N GLU A 576 6.55 1.46 -18.42
CA GLU A 576 7.22 1.25 -19.70
C GLU A 576 8.71 1.56 -19.55
N GLY A 577 9.54 0.78 -20.26
CA GLY A 577 10.96 1.06 -20.34
C GLY A 577 11.22 2.41 -21.01
N SER A 578 12.37 3.02 -20.71
CA SER A 578 12.82 4.20 -21.44
C SER A 578 12.91 3.90 -22.94
N ASN A 579 12.66 4.88 -23.80
CA ASN A 579 12.85 4.77 -25.26
C ASN A 579 14.32 4.49 -25.67
N ARG A 580 15.24 4.43 -24.71
CA ARG A 580 16.63 3.99 -24.93
C ARG A 580 16.64 2.49 -25.27
N MET A 581 17.29 2.17 -26.38
CA MET A 581 17.45 0.81 -26.90
C MET A 581 17.79 -0.19 -25.77
N GLY A 582 16.90 -1.15 -25.52
CA GLY A 582 17.13 -2.24 -24.56
C GLY A 582 16.55 -2.05 -23.15
N SER A 583 15.88 -0.94 -22.82
CA SER A 583 15.20 -0.83 -21.52
C SER A 583 13.97 -1.74 -21.49
N ARG A 584 14.01 -2.79 -20.65
CA ARG A 584 12.83 -3.62 -20.39
C ARG A 584 11.81 -2.84 -19.54
N PRO A 585 10.50 -3.09 -19.72
CA PRO A 585 9.48 -2.66 -18.76
C PRO A 585 9.86 -3.12 -17.35
N ARG A 586 9.51 -2.31 -16.35
CA ARG A 586 9.75 -2.63 -14.94
C ARG A 586 8.44 -2.63 -14.18
N ARG A 587 8.23 -3.67 -13.40
CA ARG A 587 7.09 -3.82 -12.49
C ARG A 587 7.49 -3.33 -11.12
N TYR A 588 6.71 -2.38 -10.61
CA TYR A 588 6.88 -1.81 -9.28
C TYR A 588 5.69 -2.16 -8.41
N ILE A 589 5.96 -2.27 -7.11
CA ILE A 589 4.93 -2.17 -6.08
C ILE A 589 5.06 -0.77 -5.48
N PHE A 590 3.99 -0.01 -5.52
CA PHE A 590 3.86 1.26 -4.83
C PHE A 590 3.10 1.01 -3.53
N THR A 591 3.66 1.42 -2.39
CA THR A 591 2.95 1.38 -1.09
C THR A 591 2.69 2.80 -0.62
N GLY A 592 1.44 3.10 -0.32
CA GLY A 592 1.00 4.33 0.32
C GLY A 592 0.90 4.15 1.82
N HIS A 593 1.24 5.19 2.57
CA HIS A 593 1.43 5.11 4.02
C HIS A 593 0.51 6.07 4.78
N SER A 594 0.34 5.81 6.07
CA SER A 594 -0.46 6.63 6.98
C SER A 594 0.10 8.05 7.18
N ASN A 595 1.41 8.25 6.99
CA ASN A 595 2.05 9.57 7.02
C ASN A 595 1.90 10.37 5.72
N GLY A 596 1.30 9.78 4.68
CA GLY A 596 1.11 10.40 3.37
C GLY A 596 2.21 10.17 2.34
N ALA A 597 3.30 9.49 2.72
CA ALA A 597 4.39 9.15 1.82
C ALA A 597 4.04 7.96 0.92
N ILE A 598 4.75 7.86 -0.21
CA ILE A 598 4.74 6.68 -1.08
C ILE A 598 6.13 6.06 -1.12
N GLN A 599 6.20 4.74 -0.97
CA GLN A 599 7.42 3.96 -1.11
C GLN A 599 7.32 3.05 -2.34
N MET A 600 8.46 2.81 -2.99
CA MET A 600 8.53 2.10 -4.26
C MET A 600 9.46 0.89 -4.19
N TRP A 601 9.00 -0.25 -4.68
CA TRP A 601 9.70 -1.53 -4.58
C TRP A 601 9.82 -2.18 -5.96
N ASP A 602 11.01 -2.65 -6.31
CA ASP A 602 11.29 -3.29 -7.61
C ASP A 602 10.87 -4.77 -7.61
N LEU A 603 9.68 -5.04 -8.16
CA LEU A 603 9.14 -6.39 -8.23
C LEU A 603 9.78 -7.22 -9.34
N THR A 604 10.20 -6.60 -10.45
CA THR A 604 10.90 -7.30 -11.54
C THR A 604 12.13 -8.02 -11.02
N THR A 605 12.97 -7.34 -10.24
CA THR A 605 14.19 -7.93 -9.69
C THR A 605 13.87 -9.03 -8.68
N ALA A 606 12.84 -8.84 -7.85
CA ALA A 606 12.41 -9.88 -6.91
C ALA A 606 11.89 -11.14 -7.62
N LEU A 607 11.13 -10.98 -8.70
CA LEU A 607 10.67 -12.09 -9.55
C LEU A 607 11.84 -12.82 -10.23
N ASP A 608 12.82 -12.09 -10.75
CA ASP A 608 14.01 -12.67 -11.36
C ASP A 608 14.82 -13.50 -10.35
N LEU A 609 15.05 -12.97 -9.15
CA LEU A 609 15.75 -13.68 -8.07
C LEU A 609 14.97 -14.91 -7.59
N ALA A 610 13.65 -14.80 -7.46
CA ALA A 610 12.78 -15.91 -7.09
C ALA A 610 12.79 -17.03 -8.14
N SER A 611 12.84 -16.67 -9.43
CA SER A 611 12.91 -17.64 -10.53
C SER A 611 14.22 -18.44 -10.54
N LYS A 612 15.32 -17.83 -10.07
CA LYS A 612 16.65 -18.45 -9.97
C LYS A 612 16.86 -19.26 -8.69
N GLY A 613 15.92 -19.19 -7.74
CA GLY A 613 16.05 -19.84 -6.43
C GLY A 613 17.11 -19.21 -5.52
N GLU A 614 17.56 -17.98 -5.83
CA GLU A 614 18.61 -17.26 -5.10
C GLU A 614 18.09 -16.58 -3.81
N LEU A 615 16.78 -16.43 -3.66
CA LEU A 615 16.17 -15.96 -2.42
C LEU A 615 16.20 -17.09 -1.38
N SER A 616 17.12 -16.96 -0.43
CA SER A 616 17.34 -17.89 0.67
C SER A 616 16.10 -18.00 1.57
N SER A 617 15.28 -19.03 1.36
CA SER A 617 14.77 -19.94 2.41
C SER A 617 13.55 -20.76 1.96
N ASN A 618 13.41 -21.95 2.57
CA ASN A 618 12.25 -22.84 2.49
C ASN A 618 10.97 -22.19 3.08
N LEU A 619 10.47 -21.10 2.50
CA LEU A 619 9.34 -20.34 3.02
C LEU A 619 8.02 -20.74 2.35
N THR A 620 7.09 -21.22 3.17
CA THR A 620 5.73 -21.61 2.79
C THR A 620 4.84 -20.40 2.51
N GLY A 621 4.98 -19.77 1.34
CA GLY A 621 3.95 -18.87 0.81
C GLY A 621 3.62 -17.64 1.68
N GLY A 622 2.52 -17.74 2.43
CA GLY A 622 2.02 -16.68 3.32
C GLY A 622 2.78 -16.65 4.64
N PRO A 623 2.38 -15.81 5.62
CA PRO A 623 3.04 -15.75 6.92
C PRO A 623 3.13 -17.14 7.56
N SER A 624 4.30 -17.47 8.10
CA SER A 624 4.48 -18.67 8.92
C SER A 624 3.61 -18.58 10.18
N PRO A 625 3.30 -19.69 10.88
CA PRO A 625 2.54 -19.62 12.13
C PRO A 625 3.16 -18.66 13.15
N LEU A 626 4.49 -18.63 13.24
CA LEU A 626 5.22 -17.72 14.15
C LEU A 626 5.13 -16.25 13.70
N GLU A 627 5.27 -15.99 12.39
CA GLU A 627 5.07 -14.64 11.84
C GLU A 627 3.62 -14.17 12.04
N MET A 628 2.65 -15.07 11.87
CA MET A 628 1.24 -14.76 12.08
C MET A 628 0.95 -14.39 13.54
N ILE A 629 1.50 -15.13 14.51
CA ILE A 629 1.35 -14.77 15.94
C ILE A 629 1.96 -13.39 16.21
N ARG A 630 3.16 -13.10 15.70
CA ARG A 630 3.79 -11.78 15.85
C ARG A 630 2.97 -10.64 15.25
N LEU A 631 2.31 -10.87 14.11
CA LEU A 631 1.40 -9.89 13.50
C LEU A 631 0.11 -9.71 14.32
N LEU A 632 -0.37 -10.79 14.95
CA LEU A 632 -1.55 -10.77 15.79
C LEU A 632 -1.31 -10.15 17.17
N ASP A 633 -0.10 -10.25 17.73
CA ASP A 633 0.27 -9.58 18.98
C ASP A 633 0.12 -8.05 18.91
N GLN A 634 0.17 -7.50 17.70
CA GLN A 634 -0.05 -6.07 17.43
C GLN A 634 -1.54 -5.70 17.31
N CYS A 635 -2.43 -6.69 17.24
CA CYS A 635 -3.87 -6.49 17.11
C CYS A 635 -4.57 -6.75 18.44
N ASP A 636 -5.42 -5.81 18.88
CA ASP A 636 -6.33 -6.06 20.00
C ASP A 636 -7.38 -7.12 19.60
N LEU A 637 -7.10 -8.40 19.90
CA LEU A 637 -8.00 -9.53 19.66
C LEU A 637 -9.23 -9.54 20.58
N THR A 638 -9.35 -8.56 21.49
CA THR A 638 -10.37 -8.47 22.52
C THR A 638 -11.70 -7.92 21.98
N ASN A 639 -12.34 -8.68 21.08
CA ASN A 639 -13.79 -8.57 20.91
C ASN A 639 -14.50 -9.40 21.99
N SER A 640 -14.28 -9.06 23.26
CA SER A 640 -15.02 -9.67 24.36
C SER A 640 -16.37 -8.96 24.48
N HIS A 641 -17.43 -9.61 23.99
CA HIS A 641 -18.81 -9.28 24.35
C HIS A 641 -19.07 -9.64 25.83
N CYS A 642 -18.51 -8.89 26.78
CA CYS A 642 -18.94 -8.93 28.17
C CYS A 642 -19.88 -7.74 28.40
N SER A 643 -21.18 -8.00 28.48
CA SER A 643 -22.19 -7.04 28.92
C SER A 643 -22.13 -6.77 30.43
N THR A 644 -20.94 -6.50 30.97
CA THR A 644 -20.73 -6.09 32.36
C THR A 644 -19.53 -5.13 32.45
N PRO A 645 -19.68 -3.92 33.01
CA PRO A 645 -18.56 -3.00 33.15
C PRO A 645 -17.68 -3.47 34.30
N CYS A 646 -16.56 -4.12 34.00
CA CYS A 646 -15.48 -4.30 34.97
C CYS A 646 -14.55 -3.09 34.89
N ILE A 647 -14.58 -2.25 35.93
CA ILE A 647 -13.64 -1.15 36.12
C ILE A 647 -12.26 -1.77 36.37
N SER A 648 -11.43 -1.85 35.33
CA SER A 648 -9.98 -2.04 35.45
C SER A 648 -9.31 -0.73 35.06
N PRO A 649 -8.34 -0.21 35.84
CA PRO A 649 -7.66 1.03 35.54
C PRO A 649 -6.56 0.77 34.51
N LEU A 650 -6.94 0.65 33.24
CA LEU A 650 -6.04 0.94 32.13
C LEU A 650 -6.59 2.16 31.40
N ILE A 651 -5.77 3.20 31.31
CA ILE A 651 -6.06 4.41 30.52
C ILE A 651 -6.06 3.98 29.06
N GLY A 652 -7.23 3.61 28.56
CA GLY A 652 -7.48 3.22 27.18
C GLY A 652 -7.38 4.44 26.28
N ASN A 653 -6.47 4.35 25.31
CA ASN A 653 -6.35 5.26 24.20
C ASN A 653 -7.65 5.18 23.38
N THR A 654 -8.51 6.21 23.44
CA THR A 654 -9.69 6.31 22.58
C THR A 654 -9.26 6.66 21.15
N GLY A 655 -8.71 5.67 20.44
CA GLY A 655 -8.54 5.65 19.00
C GLY A 655 -9.36 4.49 18.45
N SER A 656 -10.02 4.69 17.32
CA SER A 656 -10.81 3.71 16.56
C SER A 656 -10.25 2.28 16.66
N SER A 657 -10.88 1.40 17.46
CA SER A 657 -10.54 -0.03 17.48
C SER A 657 -10.87 -0.64 16.12
N THR A 658 -9.85 -1.02 15.37
CA THR A 658 -9.99 -1.77 14.11
C THR A 658 -10.53 -3.17 14.43
N ARG A 659 -11.75 -3.45 13.99
CA ARG A 659 -12.43 -4.73 14.20
C ARG A 659 -11.94 -5.79 13.19
N LEU A 660 -11.79 -7.03 13.64
CA LEU A 660 -11.47 -8.19 12.80
C LEU A 660 -12.77 -8.84 12.30
N LYS A 661 -12.77 -9.43 11.08
CA LYS A 661 -13.96 -10.16 10.59
C LYS A 661 -14.35 -11.29 11.54
N ALA A 662 -15.65 -11.45 11.80
CA ALA A 662 -16.17 -12.54 12.63
C ALA A 662 -15.77 -13.94 12.12
N SER A 663 -15.74 -14.14 10.80
CA SER A 663 -15.24 -15.38 10.18
C SER A 663 -13.75 -15.62 10.47
N ASN A 664 -12.96 -14.55 10.55
CA ASN A 664 -11.53 -14.64 10.86
C ASN A 664 -11.31 -15.00 12.33
N VAL A 665 -12.14 -14.51 13.26
CA VAL A 665 -12.10 -14.95 14.67
C VAL A 665 -12.42 -16.46 14.77
N ALA A 666 -13.44 -16.93 14.05
CA ALA A 666 -13.76 -18.36 14.00
C ALA A 666 -12.62 -19.20 13.41
N PHE A 667 -11.95 -18.70 12.37
CA PHE A 667 -10.77 -19.33 11.77
C PHE A 667 -9.59 -19.41 12.75
N LEU A 668 -9.26 -18.29 13.41
CA LEU A 668 -8.18 -18.24 14.40
C LEU A 668 -8.45 -19.22 15.56
N CYS A 669 -9.69 -19.26 16.06
CA CYS A 669 -10.12 -20.23 17.07
C CYS A 669 -9.99 -21.68 16.57
N HIS A 670 -10.32 -21.96 15.31
CA HIS A 670 -10.18 -23.30 14.74
C HIS A 670 -8.71 -23.69 14.53
N GLN A 671 -7.85 -22.75 14.12
CA GLN A 671 -6.42 -23.01 13.95
C GLN A 671 -5.73 -23.24 15.31
N ALA A 672 -6.07 -22.45 16.32
CA ALA A 672 -5.60 -22.64 17.70
C ALA A 672 -5.99 -24.03 18.25
N LYS A 673 -7.22 -24.49 18.01
CA LYS A 673 -7.66 -25.85 18.37
C LYS A 673 -6.86 -26.94 17.66
N SER A 674 -6.64 -26.80 16.35
CA SER A 674 -5.88 -27.79 15.57
C SER A 674 -4.40 -27.90 15.97
N LEU A 675 -3.81 -26.81 16.47
CA LEU A 675 -2.44 -26.82 17.01
C LEU A 675 -2.40 -27.53 18.36
N SER A 676 -3.36 -27.26 19.25
CA SER A 676 -3.45 -27.95 20.56
C SER A 676 -3.70 -29.46 20.43
N GLU A 677 -4.47 -29.88 19.40
CA GLU A 677 -4.72 -31.29 19.10
C GLU A 677 -3.47 -31.98 18.52
N LYS A 678 -2.67 -31.27 17.72
CA LYS A 678 -1.39 -31.79 17.21
C LYS A 678 -0.36 -31.96 18.32
N GLU A 679 -0.17 -30.96 19.16
CA GLU A 679 0.75 -31.05 20.32
C GLU A 679 0.34 -32.17 21.28
N THR A 680 -0.95 -32.35 21.55
CA THR A 680 -1.42 -33.47 22.40
C THR A 680 -1.30 -34.84 21.73
N SER A 681 -1.28 -34.91 20.40
CA SER A 681 -1.04 -36.16 19.67
C SER A 681 0.45 -36.54 19.57
N GLU A 682 1.35 -35.55 19.47
CA GLU A 682 2.81 -35.77 19.48
C GLU A 682 3.30 -36.15 20.89
N VAL A 683 2.80 -35.50 21.95
CA VAL A 683 3.12 -35.87 23.34
C VAL A 683 2.63 -37.29 23.69
N LYS A 684 1.49 -37.72 23.14
CA LYS A 684 0.99 -39.09 23.33
C LYS A 684 1.73 -40.15 22.52
N GLN A 685 2.48 -39.76 21.47
CA GLN A 685 3.35 -40.67 20.74
C GLN A 685 4.73 -40.80 21.41
N GLU A 686 5.25 -39.75 22.04
CA GLU A 686 6.49 -39.82 22.82
C GLU A 686 6.32 -40.59 24.15
N GLU A 687 5.14 -40.59 24.77
CA GLU A 687 4.85 -41.45 25.94
C GLU A 687 4.68 -42.95 25.60
N LYS A 688 4.74 -43.33 24.32
CA LYS A 688 4.54 -44.70 23.85
C LYS A 688 5.77 -45.37 23.21
N VAL A 689 6.95 -44.75 23.30
CA VAL A 689 8.23 -45.32 22.86
C VAL A 689 9.10 -45.68 24.05
#